data_AF-A0A1L1PJ30-F1
#
_entry.id   AF-A0A1L1PJ30-F1
#
_cell.length_a   1.000
_cell.length_b   1.000
_cell.length_c   1.000
_cell.angle_alpha   90.00
_cell.angle_beta   90.00
_cell.angle_gamma   90.00
#
_symmetry.space_group_name_H-M   'P 1'
#
loop_
_entity.id
_entity.type
_entity.pdbx_description
1 polymer ?
#
loop_
_entity_poly.entity_id
_entity_poly.type
_entity_poly.pdbx_seq_one_letter_code
_entity_poly.pdbx_strand_id
1 'polypeptide(L)'
;MVVGYPIAAILNRRPPPVTSAFTHTIRLFLLLAASALAACGGGSAAAPTNTSVHVPATTTSGAPPAFTLTPTAIRSFRFSWDDTPDETGYRLLEDPDGASGYSPIAELPANSTLHDHEVFLPERVNARYRLQVCKHQDCVDAAELGASGNLASAVGYLKASDPADQDLFGSALALSANGHYLAIGAPGAGASNSTSGAVYVFVRDGTTWRQQALLEASAAHQGDQFGASVALSSEGDTLAVGAPQESSVLPVSGAAFVFTRSGGSWGPPVRVVPLNTGMGDRFGGRVALSADGNTLGTELVRVSREGLDLASAFAFAREQGGTALRALSYRERAGLLTAIGQVLQAKRDDYYAIATANSGTVTRDSAVDIDGGIFTIGQYAKWGEKLGDARALLDGERIRLGKDPAFQSQHILTPTRGLALFINAFNFPSWGLWEKAAPALLSGVPVVVKPGTPTAWLTQRMVQDVVEAGVLPAGALSVICGSSAGLLDALQPFDVLSLTGSAGTAAQIRGHKAIAERSVRCNIEADSLNSALLDPNATADSEAFTLFVSEVVREMTVKSGQKCTAIRRAFVPRALYDAAAQAIGAKLSKVSVGNPRNEAVRMGALVSRAQFDGVREGLAQLLAEAQPLYDGRNQALVDADPAVAACAMPVLLGTSDPVGARVLHDVEVFGPVSTLMPYDNEAQAFELIRRGQGSLVASVYSADPAFTARAALELADSHGRVHAISPDVASLHTGHGNVMPQSLHGGPGRAGGGEELGGLRALGFYHRRSAVQASTAALDALAASTTPLTY
;
A
#
# COMPACT_ATOMS: atom_id res chain seq x y z
N MET A 1 -4.19 -55.19 10.40
CA MET A 1 -5.55 -55.47 10.94
C MET A 1 -5.43 -55.75 12.43
N VAL A 2 -6.55 -55.69 13.18
CA VAL A 2 -6.70 -55.89 14.65
C VAL A 2 -6.54 -54.60 15.50
N VAL A 3 -7.49 -54.39 16.44
CA VAL A 3 -7.72 -53.29 17.43
C VAL A 3 -7.79 -51.82 16.92
N GLY A 4 -8.52 -50.87 17.53
CA GLY A 4 -9.71 -50.99 18.39
C GLY A 4 -9.81 -50.04 19.63
N TYR A 5 -10.61 -48.97 19.51
CA TYR A 5 -11.32 -48.26 20.60
C TYR A 5 -10.51 -47.42 21.65
N PRO A 6 -11.13 -46.60 22.55
CA PRO A 6 -10.68 -45.22 22.79
C PRO A 6 -10.33 -44.87 24.26
N ILE A 7 -9.86 -43.64 24.52
CA ILE A 7 -9.70 -43.06 25.86
C ILE A 7 -10.16 -41.59 25.87
N ALA A 8 -10.72 -41.14 27.00
CA ALA A 8 -11.10 -39.75 27.27
C ALA A 8 -10.27 -39.15 28.44
N ALA A 9 -10.20 -37.81 28.45
CA ALA A 9 -9.88 -36.90 29.56
C ALA A 9 -8.91 -37.32 30.69
N ILE A 10 -7.80 -36.58 30.83
CA ILE A 10 -7.20 -36.20 32.13
C ILE A 10 -6.55 -34.82 31.99
N LEU A 11 -6.75 -33.95 32.98
CA LEU A 11 -6.07 -32.67 33.14
C LEU A 11 -5.10 -32.73 34.34
N ASN A 12 -4.12 -31.82 34.36
CA ASN A 12 -3.15 -31.59 35.45
C ASN A 12 -2.23 -32.75 35.85
N ARG A 13 -0.95 -32.67 35.41
CA ARG A 13 0.24 -32.68 36.31
C ARG A 13 1.51 -32.27 35.56
N ARG A 14 2.38 -31.49 36.21
CA ARG A 14 3.74 -31.18 35.73
C ARG A 14 4.71 -32.33 36.04
N PRO A 15 5.59 -32.74 35.11
CA PRO A 15 6.87 -33.39 35.40
C PRO A 15 8.03 -32.36 35.49
N PRO A 16 9.25 -32.74 35.94
CA PRO A 16 10.15 -31.85 36.68
C PRO A 16 11.32 -31.25 35.86
N PRO A 17 12.08 -30.28 36.43
CA PRO A 17 13.34 -29.82 35.84
C PRO A 17 14.43 -30.89 35.91
N VAL A 18 15.28 -30.96 34.88
CA VAL A 18 16.50 -31.77 34.88
C VAL A 18 17.70 -30.85 35.11
N THR A 19 18.40 -31.06 36.23
CA THR A 19 19.60 -30.31 36.63
C THR A 19 20.86 -31.17 36.53
N SER A 20 22.00 -30.52 36.26
CA SER A 20 23.37 -31.09 36.29
C SER A 20 23.68 -32.14 35.19
N ALA A 21 24.94 -32.41 34.83
CA ALA A 21 26.18 -31.62 34.78
C ALA A 21 27.26 -32.51 34.13
N PHE A 22 28.35 -31.96 33.58
CA PHE A 22 29.71 -32.51 33.80
C PHE A 22 30.80 -31.51 33.40
N THR A 23 31.97 -31.63 34.04
CA THR A 23 33.08 -30.65 34.02
C THR A 23 34.37 -31.28 33.50
N HIS A 24 35.09 -30.55 32.62
CA HIS A 24 36.46 -30.86 32.16
C HIS A 24 36.60 -32.21 31.40
N THR A 25 37.63 -32.49 30.59
CA THR A 25 39.01 -31.96 30.48
C THR A 25 39.40 -31.90 28.98
N ILE A 26 40.45 -31.20 28.55
CA ILE A 26 41.83 -31.74 28.46
C ILE A 26 42.83 -30.57 28.47
N ARG A 27 43.90 -30.71 29.26
CA ARG A 27 45.20 -30.04 29.06
C ARG A 27 46.16 -31.06 28.47
N LEU A 28 47.09 -30.63 27.61
CA LEU A 28 48.53 -30.52 27.93
C LEU A 28 49.35 -30.26 26.64
N PHE A 29 50.31 -29.33 26.67
CA PHE A 29 51.71 -29.55 26.27
C PHE A 29 52.59 -28.37 26.74
N LEU A 30 53.57 -28.68 27.61
CA LEU A 30 54.82 -27.98 28.06
C LEU A 30 55.00 -26.44 27.87
N LEU A 31 55.34 -25.64 28.91
CA LEU A 31 56.65 -25.45 29.62
C LEU A 31 57.73 -24.79 28.72
N LEU A 32 58.55 -23.78 29.09
CA LEU A 32 58.97 -23.03 30.32
C LEU A 32 59.23 -21.53 29.94
N ALA A 33 59.65 -20.52 30.73
CA ALA A 33 60.08 -20.27 32.13
C ALA A 33 59.77 -18.76 32.47
N ALA A 34 59.60 -18.23 33.70
CA ALA A 34 60.40 -18.17 34.96
C ALA A 34 61.32 -16.91 35.16
N SER A 35 60.68 -15.74 35.39
CA SER A 35 61.01 -14.65 36.36
C SER A 35 62.44 -14.35 36.90
N ALA A 36 62.91 -13.12 36.67
CA ALA A 36 63.62 -12.18 37.60
C ALA A 36 63.88 -10.85 36.83
N LEU A 37 64.09 -9.64 37.40
CA LEU A 37 64.31 -9.11 38.76
C LEU A 37 63.54 -7.76 38.91
N ALA A 38 63.62 -7.07 40.06
CA ALA A 38 62.90 -5.81 40.31
C ALA A 38 63.69 -4.77 41.14
N ALA A 39 63.16 -3.53 41.15
CA ALA A 39 63.37 -2.43 42.10
C ALA A 39 64.62 -1.51 41.99
N CYS A 40 64.48 -0.33 42.63
CA CYS A 40 65.41 0.80 42.78
C CYS A 40 65.74 1.64 41.52
N GLY A 41 65.64 2.98 41.52
CA GLY A 41 64.98 3.91 42.45
C GLY A 41 65.74 5.22 42.72
N GLY A 42 65.05 6.36 42.61
CA GLY A 42 65.55 7.69 43.02
C GLY A 42 66.26 8.51 41.92
N GLY A 43 66.18 9.85 42.00
CA GLY A 43 66.80 10.75 41.01
C GLY A 43 66.26 12.18 41.04
N SER A 44 66.54 12.94 42.09
CA SER A 44 66.09 14.34 42.23
C SER A 44 66.99 15.34 41.49
N ALA A 45 66.35 16.33 40.86
CA ALA A 45 66.80 17.70 40.57
C ALA A 45 68.31 18.03 40.42
N ALA A 46 68.69 18.50 39.22
CA ALA A 46 69.63 19.63 39.05
C ALA A 46 69.39 20.36 37.72
N ALA A 47 69.35 21.70 37.74
CA ALA A 47 69.54 22.58 36.58
C ALA A 47 70.95 23.21 36.67
N PRO A 48 71.44 24.01 35.70
CA PRO A 48 71.03 25.43 35.67
C PRO A 48 71.12 26.18 34.31
N THR A 49 70.40 27.31 34.19
CA THR A 49 70.70 28.53 33.37
C THR A 49 70.86 28.39 31.84
N ASN A 50 70.52 29.36 30.98
CA ASN A 50 70.04 30.75 31.11
C ASN A 50 69.32 31.10 29.77
N THR A 51 68.44 32.10 29.60
CA THR A 51 68.04 33.28 30.38
C THR A 51 66.51 33.48 30.37
N SER A 52 65.99 34.37 31.22
CA SER A 52 64.57 34.75 31.27
C SER A 52 64.24 36.01 30.46
N VAL A 53 63.12 35.99 29.72
CA VAL A 53 62.32 37.17 29.37
C VAL A 53 60.85 36.84 29.64
N HIS A 54 60.07 37.81 30.10
CA HIS A 54 58.75 37.61 30.69
C HIS A 54 57.67 38.39 29.93
N VAL A 55 56.65 37.68 29.44
CA VAL A 55 55.37 38.23 28.93
C VAL A 55 54.26 37.30 29.45
N PRO A 56 53.16 37.80 30.03
CA PRO A 56 52.22 36.97 30.78
C PRO A 56 51.16 36.27 29.91
N ALA A 57 50.71 35.09 30.36
CA ALA A 57 49.46 34.48 29.97
C ALA A 57 48.58 34.29 31.22
N THR A 58 47.30 34.66 31.14
CA THR A 58 46.37 34.69 32.28
C THR A 58 45.83 33.30 32.64
N THR A 59 45.69 33.06 33.94
CA THR A 59 45.06 31.85 34.50
C THR A 59 43.53 32.00 34.59
N THR A 60 42.80 31.02 34.07
CA THR A 60 41.44 30.68 34.51
C THR A 60 41.23 29.18 34.42
N SER A 61 41.08 28.52 35.57
CA SER A 61 40.63 27.12 35.66
C SER A 61 39.21 27.10 36.23
N GLY A 62 38.22 27.00 35.35
CA GLY A 62 36.85 26.67 35.75
C GLY A 62 36.68 25.16 35.92
N ALA A 63 35.84 24.74 36.86
CA ALA A 63 35.26 23.39 36.81
C ALA A 63 34.24 23.33 35.64
N PRO A 64 34.00 22.17 35.02
CA PRO A 64 32.95 22.04 34.01
C PRO A 64 31.56 22.32 34.61
N PRO A 65 30.62 22.87 33.83
CA PRO A 65 29.27 23.21 34.30
C PRO A 65 28.49 21.97 34.75
N ALA A 66 27.53 22.15 35.67
CA ALA A 66 26.79 21.07 36.32
C ALA A 66 25.73 20.44 35.40
N PHE A 67 26.18 19.70 34.40
CA PHE A 67 25.31 18.96 33.48
C PHE A 67 24.51 17.87 34.23
N THR A 68 23.19 17.92 34.08
CA THR A 68 22.22 17.07 34.81
C THR A 68 21.15 16.53 33.87
N LEU A 69 20.58 15.36 34.19
CA LEU A 69 19.47 14.70 33.49
C LEU A 69 18.39 14.38 34.51
N THR A 70 17.21 14.97 34.37
CA THR A 70 16.04 14.76 35.23
C THR A 70 14.84 14.29 34.40
N PRO A 71 14.23 13.14 34.68
CA PRO A 71 12.92 12.78 34.13
C PRO A 71 11.87 13.81 34.50
N THR A 72 11.32 14.51 33.51
CA THR A 72 10.26 15.50 33.71
C THR A 72 8.87 14.92 33.50
N ALA A 73 8.75 13.87 32.68
CA ALA A 73 7.48 13.20 32.41
C ALA A 73 7.68 11.85 31.70
N ILE A 74 6.57 11.27 31.24
CA ILE A 74 6.56 10.01 30.48
C ILE A 74 7.42 10.15 29.23
N ARG A 75 8.42 9.29 29.08
CA ARG A 75 9.40 9.32 27.98
C ARG A 75 10.17 10.64 27.83
N SER A 76 10.18 11.54 28.81
CA SER A 76 10.82 12.86 28.67
C SER A 76 11.94 13.09 29.68
N PHE A 77 13.13 13.43 29.18
CA PHE A 77 14.30 13.82 29.94
C PHE A 77 14.56 15.32 29.77
N ARG A 78 14.64 16.05 30.88
CA ARG A 78 15.23 17.39 30.91
C ARG A 78 16.72 17.31 31.16
N PHE A 79 17.47 17.88 30.24
CA PHE A 79 18.87 18.22 30.43
C PHE A 79 18.99 19.65 30.94
N SER A 80 19.92 19.91 31.86
CA SER A 80 20.21 21.25 32.38
C SER A 80 21.68 21.41 32.74
N TRP A 81 22.23 22.61 32.57
CA TRP A 81 23.64 22.95 32.81
C TRP A 81 23.81 24.46 33.06
N ASP A 82 24.93 24.84 33.69
CA ASP A 82 25.30 26.25 33.86
C ASP A 82 25.85 26.87 32.57
N ASP A 83 25.57 28.15 32.37
CA ASP A 83 26.00 28.89 31.18
C ASP A 83 27.52 29.17 31.19
N THR A 84 28.17 29.12 30.03
CA THR A 84 29.64 29.00 29.91
C THR A 84 30.25 30.16 29.10
N PRO A 85 30.67 31.27 29.76
CA PRO A 85 30.92 32.57 29.12
C PRO A 85 31.72 32.58 27.81
N ASP A 86 31.33 33.50 26.92
CA ASP A 86 31.84 33.69 25.54
C ASP A 86 31.64 32.48 24.62
N GLU A 87 30.58 31.70 24.83
CA GLU A 87 30.12 30.67 23.90
C GLU A 87 29.26 31.25 22.77
N THR A 88 29.15 30.50 21.67
CA THR A 88 28.22 30.82 20.57
C THR A 88 27.04 29.85 20.51
N GLY A 89 27.09 28.77 21.30
CA GLY A 89 26.02 27.79 21.43
C GLY A 89 26.49 26.48 22.08
N TYR A 90 25.57 25.53 22.17
CA TYR A 90 25.78 24.20 22.74
C TYR A 90 25.33 23.13 21.75
N ARG A 91 25.91 21.93 21.85
CA ARG A 91 25.43 20.73 21.14
C ARG A 91 25.23 19.60 22.13
N LEU A 92 24.05 19.02 22.16
CA LEU A 92 23.74 17.83 22.95
C LEU A 92 23.91 16.58 22.06
N LEU A 93 24.69 15.62 22.54
CA LEU A 93 24.97 14.36 21.89
C LEU A 93 24.30 13.19 22.63
N GLU A 94 23.89 12.16 21.90
CA GLU A 94 23.41 10.87 22.41
C GLU A 94 24.25 9.72 21.82
N ASP A 95 24.68 8.80 22.69
CA ASP A 95 25.07 7.42 22.37
C ASP A 95 23.93 6.52 22.89
N PRO A 96 23.03 6.00 22.01
CA PRO A 96 21.72 5.50 22.43
C PRO A 96 21.76 4.15 23.15
N ASP A 97 22.80 3.36 22.95
CA ASP A 97 23.01 2.04 23.56
C ASP A 97 24.32 1.94 24.37
N GLY A 98 25.14 3.00 24.37
CA GLY A 98 26.42 3.06 25.09
C GLY A 98 27.56 2.30 24.39
N ALA A 99 27.38 1.99 23.09
CA ALA A 99 28.32 1.22 22.27
C ALA A 99 28.39 1.69 20.80
N SER A 100 27.31 2.23 20.24
CA SER A 100 27.22 2.75 18.88
C SER A 100 27.91 4.12 18.73
N GLY A 101 28.10 4.85 19.83
CA GLY A 101 28.83 6.11 19.85
C GLY A 101 27.96 7.35 19.63
N TYR A 102 28.56 8.52 19.85
CA TYR A 102 27.84 9.78 19.96
C TYR A 102 27.39 10.39 18.63
N SER A 103 26.14 10.83 18.59
CA SER A 103 25.51 11.58 17.50
C SER A 103 24.74 12.80 18.04
N PRO A 104 24.64 13.92 17.29
CA PRO A 104 23.92 15.11 17.75
C PRO A 104 22.40 14.90 17.78
N ILE A 105 21.79 15.23 18.92
CA ILE A 105 20.32 15.24 19.12
C ILE A 105 19.75 16.66 19.28
N ALA A 106 20.57 17.65 19.64
CA ALA A 106 20.18 19.06 19.60
C ALA A 106 21.39 19.99 19.37
N GLU A 107 21.15 21.09 18.67
CA GLU A 107 22.03 22.27 18.64
C GLU A 107 21.25 23.47 19.18
N LEU A 108 21.87 24.24 20.06
CA LEU A 108 21.22 25.23 20.91
C LEU A 108 22.00 26.55 20.89
N PRO A 109 21.33 27.72 20.89
CA PRO A 109 22.00 29.02 20.87
C PRO A 109 22.74 29.32 22.17
N ALA A 110 23.63 30.31 22.13
CA ALA A 110 24.25 30.93 23.31
C ALA A 110 23.19 31.30 24.38
N ASN A 111 23.57 31.30 25.66
CA ASN A 111 22.72 31.51 26.84
C ASN A 111 21.67 30.39 27.09
N SER A 112 21.73 29.25 26.38
CA SER A 112 20.86 28.09 26.63
C SER A 112 21.35 27.28 27.82
N THR A 113 20.50 27.05 28.83
CA THR A 113 20.83 26.31 30.07
C THR A 113 19.99 25.05 30.30
N LEU A 114 19.05 24.74 29.39
CA LEU A 114 18.20 23.54 29.46
C LEU A 114 17.74 23.06 28.07
N HIS A 115 17.39 21.77 27.99
CA HIS A 115 16.75 21.16 26.82
C HIS A 115 15.89 19.96 27.25
N ASP A 116 14.64 19.89 26.78
CA ASP A 116 13.76 18.72 26.96
C ASP A 116 13.83 17.80 25.74
N HIS A 117 14.06 16.51 25.96
CA HIS A 117 14.20 15.48 24.93
C HIS A 117 13.21 14.33 25.17
N GLU A 118 12.42 13.92 24.15
CA GLU A 118 11.60 12.70 24.22
C GLU A 118 12.40 11.47 23.75
N VAL A 119 12.33 10.37 24.51
CA VAL A 119 13.16 9.16 24.34
C VAL A 119 12.33 7.88 24.34
N PHE A 120 12.71 6.91 23.48
CA PHE A 120 12.17 5.56 23.57
C PHE A 120 12.93 4.75 24.65
N LEU A 121 12.44 4.86 25.89
CA LEU A 121 13.05 4.30 27.11
C LEU A 121 13.57 2.84 26.99
N PRO A 122 12.90 1.89 26.30
CA PRO A 122 13.40 0.51 26.18
C PRO A 122 14.72 0.36 25.42
N GLU A 123 15.03 1.27 24.48
CA GLU A 123 16.35 1.31 23.84
C GLU A 123 17.38 2.00 24.72
N ARG A 124 16.97 3.04 25.47
CA ARG A 124 17.88 3.91 26.23
C ARG A 124 18.34 3.34 27.58
N VAL A 125 18.27 2.02 27.76
CA VAL A 125 18.68 1.32 29.00
C VAL A 125 20.15 1.59 29.36
N ASN A 126 21.02 1.62 28.35
CA ASN A 126 22.45 1.86 28.48
C ASN A 126 22.88 3.26 27.96
N ALA A 127 21.92 4.10 27.55
CA ALA A 127 22.20 5.33 26.83
C ALA A 127 23.09 6.30 27.62
N ARG A 128 23.90 7.04 26.88
CA ARG A 128 24.71 8.12 27.40
C ARG A 128 24.46 9.42 26.64
N TYR A 129 24.56 10.52 27.36
CA TYR A 129 24.41 11.86 26.82
C TYR A 129 25.65 12.67 27.11
N ARG A 130 26.05 13.52 26.17
CA ARG A 130 27.22 14.38 26.32
C ARG A 130 26.91 15.80 25.86
N LEU A 131 27.25 16.78 26.68
CA LEU A 131 27.16 18.20 26.32
C LEU A 131 28.48 18.67 25.71
N GLN A 132 28.39 19.36 24.57
CA GLN A 132 29.48 20.16 24.00
C GLN A 132 29.17 21.65 24.14
N VAL A 133 30.19 22.44 24.47
CA VAL A 133 30.16 23.92 24.41
C VAL A 133 30.88 24.35 23.12
N CYS A 134 30.26 25.21 22.32
CA CYS A 134 30.78 25.63 21.03
C CYS A 134 31.20 27.10 21.03
N LYS A 135 32.36 27.39 20.45
CA LYS A 135 32.87 28.74 20.20
C LYS A 135 33.20 28.88 18.72
N HIS A 136 32.34 29.59 18.00
CA HIS A 136 32.33 29.66 16.53
C HIS A 136 32.17 28.26 15.90
N GLN A 137 33.20 27.71 15.26
CA GLN A 137 33.14 26.37 14.63
C GLN A 137 33.70 25.25 15.53
N ASP A 138 34.44 25.60 16.59
CA ASP A 138 35.08 24.64 17.48
C ASP A 138 34.15 24.31 18.66
N CYS A 139 33.86 23.02 18.85
CA CYS A 139 33.05 22.51 19.97
C CYS A 139 33.88 21.58 20.85
N VAL A 140 33.79 21.74 22.17
CA VAL A 140 34.52 20.95 23.16
C VAL A 140 33.58 20.19 24.08
N ASP A 141 33.89 18.92 24.33
CA ASP A 141 33.17 18.06 25.28
C ASP A 141 33.29 18.60 26.71
N ALA A 142 32.15 18.82 27.39
CA ALA A 142 32.11 19.39 28.73
C ALA A 142 31.74 18.38 29.84
N ALA A 143 30.74 17.51 29.60
CA ALA A 143 30.27 16.53 30.58
C ALA A 143 29.50 15.36 29.93
N GLU A 144 29.53 14.18 30.57
CA GLU A 144 28.83 12.95 30.15
C GLU A 144 27.91 12.42 31.28
N LEU A 145 26.73 11.90 30.91
CA LEU A 145 25.73 11.32 31.82
C LEU A 145 25.19 9.99 31.29
N GLY A 146 24.86 9.04 32.18
CA GLY A 146 24.15 7.81 31.83
C GLY A 146 22.66 7.86 32.18
N ALA A 147 21.82 7.27 31.33
CA ALA A 147 20.36 7.27 31.49
C ALA A 147 19.85 6.27 32.56
N SER A 148 20.60 5.21 32.83
CA SER A 148 20.12 3.98 33.48
C SER A 148 19.43 4.18 34.85
N GLY A 149 19.93 5.09 35.68
CA GLY A 149 19.35 5.40 36.99
C GLY A 149 18.01 6.16 36.96
N ASN A 150 17.63 6.72 35.81
CA ASN A 150 16.51 7.66 35.68
C ASN A 150 15.30 7.10 34.91
N LEU A 151 15.46 6.00 34.17
CA LEU A 151 14.44 5.45 33.27
C LEU A 151 13.13 5.08 33.95
N ALA A 152 13.17 4.53 35.16
CA ALA A 152 11.98 4.07 35.88
C ALA A 152 11.00 5.22 36.19
N SER A 153 11.52 6.40 36.52
CA SER A 153 10.74 7.60 36.80
C SER A 153 10.12 8.24 35.54
N ALA A 154 10.56 7.82 34.34
CA ALA A 154 9.98 8.23 33.07
C ALA A 154 8.91 7.23 32.54
N VAL A 155 8.59 6.15 33.29
CA VAL A 155 7.54 5.20 32.92
C VAL A 155 6.17 5.74 33.37
N GLY A 156 5.20 5.72 32.45
CA GLY A 156 3.81 6.09 32.77
C GLY A 156 3.11 5.02 33.60
N TYR A 157 2.54 5.42 34.73
CA TYR A 157 1.71 4.58 35.60
C TYR A 157 0.27 5.08 35.61
N LEU A 158 -0.68 4.20 35.30
CA LEU A 158 -2.12 4.47 35.25
C LEU A 158 -2.87 3.45 36.10
N LYS A 159 -3.96 3.89 36.74
CA LYS A 159 -4.89 3.07 37.52
C LYS A 159 -6.30 3.64 37.42
N ALA A 160 -7.31 2.84 37.74
CA ALA A 160 -8.68 3.31 37.95
C ALA A 160 -8.75 4.41 39.04
N SER A 161 -9.76 5.27 38.95
CA SER A 161 -10.15 6.23 40.00
C SER A 161 -10.57 5.54 41.31
N ASP A 162 -11.20 4.38 41.17
CA ASP A 162 -12.03 3.70 42.17
C ASP A 162 -11.80 2.18 42.15
N PRO A 163 -10.53 1.70 42.29
CA PRO A 163 -10.20 0.29 42.11
C PRO A 163 -10.76 -0.61 43.22
N ALA A 164 -11.42 -1.70 42.82
CA ALA A 164 -11.93 -2.76 43.69
C ALA A 164 -11.37 -4.15 43.33
N ASP A 165 -11.63 -5.13 44.20
CA ASP A 165 -11.22 -6.52 43.98
C ASP A 165 -11.95 -7.13 42.77
N GLN A 166 -11.19 -7.78 41.89
CA GLN A 166 -11.67 -8.45 40.66
C GLN A 166 -12.18 -7.54 39.53
N ASP A 167 -11.93 -6.22 39.54
CA ASP A 167 -12.30 -5.32 38.43
C ASP A 167 -11.74 -5.71 37.05
N LEU A 168 -10.58 -6.39 37.03
CA LEU A 168 -9.79 -6.73 35.84
C LEU A 168 -9.38 -5.51 34.98
N PHE A 169 -9.21 -4.34 35.61
CA PHE A 169 -8.69 -3.13 34.95
C PHE A 169 -7.38 -3.42 34.19
N GLY A 170 -7.38 -3.12 32.89
CA GLY A 170 -6.25 -3.42 31.99
C GLY A 170 -6.40 -4.71 31.18
N SER A 171 -7.52 -5.45 31.29
CA SER A 171 -7.76 -6.66 30.48
C SER A 171 -7.85 -6.38 28.98
N ALA A 172 -8.23 -5.15 28.60
CA ALA A 172 -8.28 -4.68 27.23
C ALA A 172 -7.78 -3.23 27.18
N LEU A 173 -7.05 -2.88 26.12
CA LEU A 173 -6.39 -1.58 25.93
C LEU A 173 -6.54 -1.15 24.47
N ALA A 174 -6.90 0.11 24.25
CA ALA A 174 -6.88 0.74 22.92
C ALA A 174 -6.33 2.16 23.03
N LEU A 175 -5.27 2.45 22.28
CA LEU A 175 -4.68 3.79 22.13
C LEU A 175 -5.11 4.37 20.78
N SER A 176 -5.53 5.64 20.74
CA SER A 176 -5.81 6.35 19.49
C SER A 176 -4.53 6.56 18.68
N ALA A 177 -4.63 6.60 17.34
CA ALA A 177 -3.46 6.73 16.47
C ALA A 177 -2.72 8.06 16.65
N ASN A 178 -3.42 9.14 17.02
CA ASN A 178 -2.83 10.41 17.41
C ASN A 178 -2.13 10.39 18.78
N GLY A 179 -2.20 9.28 19.54
CA GLY A 179 -1.56 9.11 20.83
C GLY A 179 -2.15 9.91 21.99
N HIS A 180 -3.29 10.59 21.78
CA HIS A 180 -3.91 11.47 22.78
C HIS A 180 -4.96 10.78 23.67
N TYR A 181 -5.51 9.63 23.28
CA TYR A 181 -6.59 8.96 24.02
C TYR A 181 -6.30 7.48 24.24
N LEU A 182 -6.57 6.99 25.45
CA LEU A 182 -6.34 5.61 25.86
C LEU A 182 -7.59 5.08 26.59
N ALA A 183 -8.26 4.11 25.98
CA ALA A 183 -9.37 3.38 26.59
C ALA A 183 -8.85 2.10 27.27
N ILE A 184 -9.25 1.89 28.52
CA ILE A 184 -8.85 0.76 29.37
C ILE A 184 -10.09 0.03 29.87
N GLY A 185 -10.22 -1.24 29.50
CA GLY A 185 -11.33 -2.10 29.93
C GLY A 185 -11.14 -2.64 31.35
N ALA A 186 -12.26 -2.75 32.08
CA ALA A 186 -12.36 -3.35 33.40
C ALA A 186 -13.66 -4.18 33.50
N PRO A 187 -13.73 -5.36 32.86
CA PRO A 187 -14.96 -6.15 32.69
C PRO A 187 -15.50 -6.80 33.97
N GLY A 188 -14.76 -6.75 35.08
CA GLY A 188 -15.26 -7.17 36.39
C GLY A 188 -15.82 -6.02 37.23
N ALA A 189 -15.52 -4.77 36.88
CA ALA A 189 -15.92 -3.59 37.65
C ALA A 189 -17.44 -3.40 37.72
N GLY A 190 -17.91 -2.64 38.70
CA GLY A 190 -19.31 -2.21 38.74
C GLY A 190 -19.77 -1.54 40.02
N ALA A 191 -20.65 -0.56 39.87
CA ALA A 191 -21.32 0.09 40.99
C ALA A 191 -22.12 -0.90 41.86
N SER A 192 -21.81 -0.98 43.15
CA SER A 192 -22.53 -1.76 44.17
C SER A 192 -22.87 -3.22 43.79
N ASN A 193 -21.82 -4.03 43.56
CA ASN A 193 -21.85 -5.50 43.45
C ASN A 193 -22.39 -6.10 42.13
N SER A 194 -22.91 -5.30 41.19
CA SER A 194 -23.21 -5.79 39.84
C SER A 194 -21.95 -5.73 38.98
N THR A 195 -21.24 -6.85 38.83
CA THR A 195 -20.03 -6.99 37.99
C THR A 195 -20.37 -6.95 36.49
N SER A 196 -20.92 -5.84 36.02
CA SER A 196 -21.34 -5.59 34.64
C SER A 196 -20.17 -5.22 33.74
N GLY A 197 -19.13 -4.62 34.31
CA GLY A 197 -17.94 -4.13 33.63
C GLY A 197 -18.01 -2.64 33.25
N ALA A 198 -16.84 -2.02 33.14
CA ALA A 198 -16.68 -0.60 32.81
C ALA A 198 -15.49 -0.35 31.84
N VAL A 199 -15.42 0.85 31.26
CA VAL A 199 -14.28 1.34 30.48
C VAL A 199 -13.84 2.72 30.97
N TYR A 200 -12.55 2.85 31.26
CA TYR A 200 -11.91 4.08 31.69
C TYR A 200 -11.22 4.74 30.49
N VAL A 201 -11.58 5.97 30.17
CA VAL A 201 -10.94 6.75 29.10
C VAL A 201 -9.98 7.76 29.71
N PHE A 202 -8.72 7.68 29.35
CA PHE A 202 -7.67 8.63 29.70
C PHE A 202 -7.35 9.53 28.50
N VAL A 203 -7.01 10.79 28.77
CA VAL A 203 -6.51 11.76 27.79
C VAL A 203 -5.10 12.19 28.16
N ARG A 204 -4.21 12.29 27.17
CA ARG A 204 -2.84 12.79 27.30
C ARG A 204 -2.86 14.32 27.29
N ASP A 205 -2.50 14.92 28.41
CA ASP A 205 -2.41 16.37 28.60
C ASP A 205 -0.93 16.76 28.66
N GLY A 206 -0.42 17.26 27.53
CA GLY A 206 1.00 17.43 27.25
C GLY A 206 1.77 16.10 27.39
N THR A 207 2.51 15.96 28.48
CA THR A 207 3.33 14.78 28.80
C THR A 207 2.76 13.92 29.93
N THR A 208 1.59 14.31 30.47
CA THR A 208 0.85 13.60 31.53
C THR A 208 -0.38 12.89 30.96
N TRP A 209 -0.99 11.98 31.71
CA TRP A 209 -2.32 11.43 31.42
C TRP A 209 -3.26 11.70 32.58
N ARG A 210 -4.51 12.04 32.28
CA ARG A 210 -5.60 12.13 33.25
C ARG A 210 -6.82 11.35 32.78
N GLN A 211 -7.57 10.77 33.70
CA GLN A 211 -8.86 10.16 33.39
C GLN A 211 -9.83 11.25 32.92
N GLN A 212 -10.41 11.07 31.73
CA GLN A 212 -11.41 11.95 31.13
C GLN A 212 -12.83 11.46 31.45
N ALA A 213 -13.04 10.14 31.41
CA ALA A 213 -14.35 9.56 31.65
C ALA A 213 -14.25 8.14 32.25
N LEU A 214 -15.29 7.76 32.99
CA LEU A 214 -15.69 6.39 33.27
C LEU A 214 -16.96 6.14 32.44
N LEU A 215 -17.01 5.01 31.73
CA LEU A 215 -18.11 4.61 30.87
C LEU A 215 -18.64 3.25 31.31
N GLU A 216 -19.97 3.14 31.38
CA GLU A 216 -20.70 1.93 31.78
C GLU A 216 -21.84 1.67 30.78
N ALA A 217 -22.38 0.45 30.75
CA ALA A 217 -23.56 0.14 29.94
C ALA A 217 -24.84 0.69 30.59
N SER A 218 -25.63 1.45 29.82
CA SER A 218 -26.88 2.11 30.29
C SER A 218 -28.01 1.16 30.68
N ALA A 219 -27.85 -0.14 30.44
CA ALA A 219 -28.76 -1.23 30.84
C ALA A 219 -27.99 -2.44 31.39
N ALA A 220 -26.91 -2.17 32.13
CA ALA A 220 -26.02 -3.16 32.72
C ALA A 220 -26.73 -4.23 33.58
N HIS A 221 -26.52 -5.50 33.24
CA HIS A 221 -26.84 -6.65 34.08
C HIS A 221 -25.57 -7.24 34.74
N GLN A 222 -25.75 -7.97 35.85
CA GLN A 222 -24.63 -8.58 36.56
C GLN A 222 -23.98 -9.67 35.69
N GLY A 223 -22.71 -9.46 35.34
CA GLY A 223 -21.89 -10.42 34.60
C GLY A 223 -21.67 -10.11 33.12
N ASP A 224 -22.25 -9.03 32.57
CA ASP A 224 -22.22 -8.70 31.13
C ASP A 224 -20.80 -8.58 30.50
N GLN A 225 -19.79 -8.29 31.32
CA GLN A 225 -18.38 -8.10 30.92
C GLN A 225 -18.16 -6.96 29.92
N PHE A 226 -18.91 -5.86 30.07
CA PHE A 226 -18.66 -4.62 29.34
C PHE A 226 -17.23 -4.11 29.56
N GLY A 227 -16.49 -3.87 28.47
CA GLY A 227 -15.06 -3.57 28.54
C GLY A 227 -14.14 -4.77 28.35
N ALA A 228 -14.67 -5.99 28.11
CA ALA A 228 -13.85 -7.16 27.80
C ALA A 228 -13.12 -7.05 26.45
N SER A 229 -13.57 -6.16 25.56
CA SER A 229 -12.75 -5.65 24.46
C SER A 229 -13.06 -4.18 24.21
N VAL A 230 -12.09 -3.41 23.72
CA VAL A 230 -12.22 -1.98 23.38
C VAL A 230 -11.45 -1.66 22.10
N ALA A 231 -11.93 -0.68 21.33
CA ALA A 231 -11.23 -0.12 20.17
C ALA A 231 -11.56 1.38 20.01
N LEU A 232 -10.54 2.21 19.71
CA LEU A 232 -10.69 3.65 19.45
C LEU A 232 -10.47 3.97 17.96
N SER A 233 -11.10 5.05 17.47
CA SER A 233 -10.72 5.70 16.22
C SER A 233 -9.36 6.41 16.32
N SER A 234 -8.78 6.80 15.18
CA SER A 234 -7.46 7.48 15.12
C SER A 234 -7.39 8.72 15.99
N GLU A 235 -8.48 9.50 16.05
CA GLU A 235 -8.56 10.72 16.85
C GLU A 235 -9.06 10.52 18.28
N GLY A 236 -9.53 9.31 18.62
CA GLY A 236 -10.15 9.02 19.92
C GLY A 236 -11.55 9.63 20.10
N ASP A 237 -12.25 9.91 19.00
CA ASP A 237 -13.63 10.45 19.00
C ASP A 237 -14.71 9.35 18.94
N THR A 238 -14.38 8.12 18.52
CA THR A 238 -15.29 6.98 18.57
C THR A 238 -14.65 5.84 19.35
N LEU A 239 -15.42 5.22 20.23
CA LEU A 239 -15.03 4.09 21.06
C LEU A 239 -16.03 2.95 20.90
N ALA A 240 -15.58 1.80 20.39
CA ALA A 240 -16.34 0.56 20.46
C ALA A 240 -15.96 -0.21 21.74
N VAL A 241 -16.95 -0.72 22.45
CA VAL A 241 -16.80 -1.52 23.67
C VAL A 241 -17.58 -2.83 23.52
N GLY A 242 -16.94 -3.94 23.84
CA GLY A 242 -17.55 -5.28 23.84
C GLY A 242 -18.07 -5.70 25.22
N ALA A 243 -19.23 -6.36 25.24
CA ALA A 243 -19.86 -6.98 26.41
C ALA A 243 -20.31 -8.42 26.08
N PRO A 244 -19.41 -9.42 26.11
CA PRO A 244 -19.66 -10.75 25.57
C PRO A 244 -20.64 -11.61 26.38
N GLN A 245 -21.06 -11.24 27.59
CA GLN A 245 -22.11 -11.97 28.32
C GLN A 245 -23.46 -11.22 28.34
N GLU A 246 -23.57 -10.07 27.67
CA GLU A 246 -24.81 -9.26 27.62
C GLU A 246 -26.01 -10.13 27.22
N SER A 247 -27.03 -10.13 28.08
CA SER A 247 -28.08 -11.16 28.11
C SER A 247 -29.52 -10.63 27.95
N SER A 248 -29.72 -9.35 27.67
CA SER A 248 -31.04 -8.73 27.52
C SER A 248 -31.77 -9.10 26.21
N VAL A 249 -31.10 -9.78 25.27
CA VAL A 249 -31.71 -10.36 24.05
C VAL A 249 -31.88 -11.87 24.21
N LEU A 250 -30.79 -12.60 24.46
CA LEU A 250 -30.77 -14.02 24.83
C LEU A 250 -29.66 -14.27 25.84
N PRO A 251 -29.73 -15.34 26.67
CA PRO A 251 -28.64 -15.67 27.61
C PRO A 251 -27.29 -15.78 26.89
N VAL A 252 -26.33 -14.94 27.28
CA VAL A 252 -24.97 -14.89 26.75
C VAL A 252 -24.93 -14.65 25.22
N SER A 253 -25.89 -13.89 24.68
CA SER A 253 -25.82 -13.41 23.29
C SER A 253 -24.62 -12.49 23.05
N GLY A 254 -24.31 -11.65 24.03
CA GLY A 254 -23.33 -10.59 23.92
C GLY A 254 -23.81 -9.38 23.10
N ALA A 255 -23.16 -8.24 23.32
CA ALA A 255 -23.42 -6.98 22.62
C ALA A 255 -22.12 -6.20 22.40
N ALA A 256 -22.14 -5.29 21.43
CA ALA A 256 -21.16 -4.21 21.33
C ALA A 256 -21.84 -2.86 21.52
N PHE A 257 -21.10 -1.87 22.02
CA PHE A 257 -21.59 -0.53 22.32
C PHE A 257 -20.65 0.49 21.68
N VAL A 258 -21.18 1.39 20.86
CA VAL A 258 -20.39 2.45 20.19
C VAL A 258 -20.73 3.78 20.83
N PHE A 259 -19.72 4.40 21.46
CA PHE A 259 -19.79 5.75 22.02
C PHE A 259 -19.13 6.73 21.05
N THR A 260 -19.67 7.94 20.96
CA THR A 260 -19.07 9.06 20.21
C THR A 260 -18.79 10.22 21.15
N ARG A 261 -17.62 10.85 21.02
CA ARG A 261 -17.16 11.99 21.81
C ARG A 261 -17.44 13.29 21.06
N SER A 262 -17.93 14.31 21.76
CA SER A 262 -18.11 15.65 21.21
C SER A 262 -17.96 16.69 22.31
N GLY A 263 -17.29 17.81 22.02
CA GLY A 263 -17.02 18.86 23.02
C GLY A 263 -16.20 18.39 24.24
N GLY A 264 -15.49 17.26 24.14
CA GLY A 264 -14.77 16.62 25.25
C GLY A 264 -15.60 15.61 26.08
N SER A 265 -16.91 15.53 25.86
CA SER A 265 -17.83 14.61 26.56
C SER A 265 -18.19 13.42 25.68
N TRP A 266 -18.41 12.24 26.28
CA TRP A 266 -18.94 11.08 25.58
C TRP A 266 -20.48 11.09 25.59
N GLY A 267 -21.09 10.86 24.43
CA GLY A 267 -22.53 10.70 24.27
C GLY A 267 -23.03 9.32 24.72
N PRO A 268 -24.36 9.10 24.77
CA PRO A 268 -24.94 7.79 25.08
C PRO A 268 -24.54 6.74 24.02
N PRO A 269 -24.32 5.48 24.41
CA PRO A 269 -23.87 4.46 23.48
C PRO A 269 -24.99 3.97 22.54
N VAL A 270 -24.63 3.76 21.27
CA VAL A 270 -25.41 2.95 20.33
C VAL A 270 -25.11 1.48 20.59
N ARG A 271 -26.11 0.70 21.02
CA ARG A 271 -25.97 -0.75 21.18
C ARG A 271 -26.11 -1.45 19.82
N VAL A 272 -25.14 -2.30 19.51
CA VAL A 272 -25.05 -3.13 18.30
C VAL A 272 -25.15 -4.60 18.71
N VAL A 273 -26.05 -5.33 18.05
CA VAL A 273 -26.26 -6.78 18.18
C VAL A 273 -26.42 -7.38 16.78
N PRO A 274 -26.11 -8.67 16.55
CA PRO A 274 -26.27 -9.30 15.24
C PRO A 274 -27.76 -9.45 14.88
N LEU A 275 -28.06 -9.58 13.58
CA LEU A 275 -29.43 -9.79 13.10
C LEU A 275 -29.95 -11.23 13.33
N ASN A 276 -29.05 -12.15 13.71
CA ASN A 276 -29.29 -13.59 13.79
C ASN A 276 -28.91 -14.18 15.16
N THR A 277 -29.04 -13.39 16.23
CA THR A 277 -28.57 -13.68 17.60
C THR A 277 -28.95 -15.07 18.12
N GLY A 278 -27.95 -15.87 18.46
CA GLY A 278 -28.06 -17.14 19.19
C GLY A 278 -27.73 -17.02 20.68
N MET A 279 -28.02 -18.10 21.42
CA MET A 279 -27.64 -18.25 22.82
C MET A 279 -26.18 -18.70 22.92
N GLY A 280 -25.34 -17.90 23.58
CA GLY A 280 -23.90 -18.20 23.72
C GLY A 280 -23.01 -17.67 22.59
N ASP A 281 -23.54 -16.88 21.64
CA ASP A 281 -22.81 -16.27 20.52
C ASP A 281 -21.65 -15.37 20.98
N ARG A 282 -21.78 -14.73 22.15
CA ARG A 282 -20.76 -13.84 22.76
C ARG A 282 -20.32 -12.70 21.83
N PHE A 283 -21.27 -12.08 21.14
CA PHE A 283 -21.02 -10.90 20.32
C PHE A 283 -20.38 -9.78 21.15
N GLY A 284 -19.49 -8.99 20.53
CA GLY A 284 -18.62 -8.07 21.27
C GLY A 284 -17.46 -8.75 22.03
N GLY A 285 -17.29 -10.08 21.95
CA GLY A 285 -16.10 -10.76 22.48
C GLY A 285 -14.79 -10.25 21.89
N ARG A 286 -14.82 -9.65 20.69
CA ARG A 286 -13.81 -8.74 20.15
C ARG A 286 -14.53 -7.58 19.45
N VAL A 287 -13.89 -6.41 19.43
CA VAL A 287 -14.33 -5.23 18.66
C VAL A 287 -13.11 -4.63 17.95
N ALA A 288 -13.36 -3.96 16.83
CA ALA A 288 -12.39 -3.17 16.08
C ALA A 288 -13.11 -1.94 15.49
N LEU A 289 -12.35 -0.88 15.20
CA LEU A 289 -12.84 0.30 14.49
C LEU A 289 -11.93 0.63 13.31
N SER A 290 -12.51 1.27 12.29
CA SER A 290 -11.77 1.97 11.26
C SER A 290 -11.11 3.25 11.82
N ALA A 291 -10.09 3.75 11.13
CA ALA A 291 -9.34 4.96 11.52
C ALA A 291 -10.26 6.18 11.72
N ASP A 292 -11.29 6.34 10.89
CA ASP A 292 -12.31 7.39 10.98
C ASP A 292 -13.36 7.16 12.08
N GLY A 293 -13.41 5.97 12.69
CA GLY A 293 -14.44 5.56 13.64
C GLY A 293 -15.83 5.29 13.04
N ASN A 294 -16.01 5.40 11.72
CA ASN A 294 -17.33 5.50 11.08
C ASN A 294 -17.78 4.25 10.31
N THR A 295 -16.91 3.25 10.09
CA THR A 295 -17.22 2.10 9.22
C THR A 295 -17.64 0.85 10.01
N LEU A 296 -18.94 0.53 10.02
CA LEU A 296 -19.51 -0.72 10.56
C LEU A 296 -19.70 -1.79 9.47
N GLY A 297 -18.62 -2.14 8.76
CA GLY A 297 -18.62 -3.22 7.78
C GLY A 297 -18.33 -4.61 8.39
N THR A 298 -18.73 -5.68 7.71
CA THR A 298 -18.34 -7.05 8.09
C THR A 298 -16.84 -7.26 7.87
N GLU A 299 -16.07 -7.63 8.89
CA GLU A 299 -14.67 -8.08 8.71
C GLU A 299 -14.67 -9.36 7.86
N LEU A 300 -13.96 -9.34 6.72
CA LEU A 300 -13.85 -10.47 5.81
C LEU A 300 -12.56 -11.27 6.08
N VAL A 301 -11.42 -10.59 6.03
CA VAL A 301 -10.08 -11.13 6.31
C VAL A 301 -9.17 -10.04 6.87
N ARG A 302 -8.08 -10.44 7.53
CA ARG A 302 -6.98 -9.55 7.96
C ARG A 302 -5.68 -9.92 7.24
N VAL A 303 -4.83 -8.92 7.02
CA VAL A 303 -3.52 -9.09 6.35
C VAL A 303 -2.41 -8.40 7.13
N SER A 304 -1.24 -9.02 7.19
CA SER A 304 -0.02 -8.42 7.74
C SER A 304 1.23 -8.96 7.02
N ARG A 305 2.28 -8.14 7.00
CA ARG A 305 3.64 -8.48 6.54
C ARG A 305 4.67 -8.42 7.69
N GLU A 306 4.19 -8.44 8.92
CA GLU A 306 5.01 -8.42 10.13
C GLU A 306 5.75 -9.75 10.29
N GLY A 307 7.00 -9.70 10.76
CA GLY A 307 7.85 -10.89 10.91
C GLY A 307 8.36 -11.54 9.59
N LEU A 308 7.97 -11.04 8.41
CA LEU A 308 8.46 -11.59 7.13
C LEU A 308 9.91 -11.16 6.84
N ASP A 309 10.80 -12.13 6.65
CA ASP A 309 12.13 -11.91 6.09
C ASP A 309 12.02 -11.66 4.57
N LEU A 310 11.93 -10.37 4.21
CA LEU A 310 11.87 -9.93 2.82
C LEU A 310 13.17 -10.23 2.05
N ALA A 311 14.32 -10.27 2.72
CA ALA A 311 15.61 -10.51 2.06
C ALA A 311 15.71 -11.98 1.60
N SER A 312 15.46 -12.93 2.50
CA SER A 312 15.44 -14.35 2.16
C SER A 312 14.32 -14.70 1.19
N ALA A 313 13.12 -14.11 1.33
CA ALA A 313 12.02 -14.31 0.39
C ALA A 313 12.37 -13.85 -1.05
N PHE A 314 12.97 -12.66 -1.19
CA PHE A 314 13.36 -12.13 -2.50
C PHE A 314 14.58 -12.89 -3.06
N ALA A 315 15.52 -13.34 -2.24
CA ALA A 315 16.63 -14.21 -2.67
C ALA A 315 16.10 -15.55 -3.22
N PHE A 316 15.25 -16.24 -2.45
CA PHE A 316 14.63 -17.51 -2.86
C PHE A 316 13.87 -17.39 -4.20
N ALA A 317 13.13 -16.29 -4.41
CA ALA A 317 12.48 -16.02 -5.68
C ALA A 317 13.50 -15.93 -6.84
N ARG A 318 14.53 -15.08 -6.75
CA ARG A 318 15.55 -14.89 -7.81
C ARG A 318 16.34 -16.16 -8.13
N GLU A 319 16.76 -16.86 -7.08
CA GLU A 319 17.72 -17.95 -7.13
C GLU A 319 17.02 -19.27 -7.45
N GLN A 320 16.09 -19.73 -6.62
CA GLN A 320 15.38 -20.99 -6.84
C GLN A 320 14.32 -20.84 -7.95
N GLY A 321 13.38 -19.91 -7.77
CA GLY A 321 12.27 -19.70 -8.72
C GLY A 321 12.76 -19.30 -10.10
N GLY A 322 13.63 -18.29 -10.17
CA GLY A 322 14.21 -17.82 -11.41
C GLY A 322 15.09 -18.85 -12.12
N THR A 323 15.86 -19.68 -11.40
CA THR A 323 16.67 -20.72 -12.06
C THR A 323 15.80 -21.85 -12.59
N ALA A 324 14.78 -22.28 -11.85
CA ALA A 324 13.82 -23.26 -12.33
C ALA A 324 13.07 -22.75 -13.58
N LEU A 325 12.57 -21.51 -13.57
CA LEU A 325 11.90 -20.92 -14.73
C LEU A 325 12.83 -20.77 -15.95
N ARG A 326 14.09 -20.33 -15.77
CA ARG A 326 15.06 -20.17 -16.86
C ARG A 326 15.64 -21.49 -17.38
N ALA A 327 15.46 -22.60 -16.66
CA ALA A 327 15.77 -23.94 -17.14
C ALA A 327 14.73 -24.48 -18.14
N LEU A 328 13.52 -23.91 -18.17
CA LEU A 328 12.45 -24.25 -19.12
C LEU A 328 12.55 -23.44 -20.42
N SER A 329 11.89 -23.90 -21.48
CA SER A 329 11.63 -23.15 -22.72
C SER A 329 10.43 -22.22 -22.61
N TYR A 330 10.19 -21.39 -23.62
CA TYR A 330 8.96 -20.59 -23.70
C TYR A 330 7.71 -21.48 -23.83
N ARG A 331 7.76 -22.57 -24.62
CA ARG A 331 6.67 -23.56 -24.70
C ARG A 331 6.38 -24.19 -23.34
N GLU A 332 7.40 -24.68 -22.65
CA GLU A 332 7.21 -25.33 -21.33
C GLU A 332 6.56 -24.35 -20.34
N ARG A 333 6.97 -23.08 -20.32
CA ARG A 333 6.34 -22.04 -19.48
C ARG A 333 4.94 -21.66 -19.94
N ALA A 334 4.64 -21.72 -21.24
CA ALA A 334 3.28 -21.58 -21.76
C ALA A 334 2.36 -22.75 -21.35
N GLY A 335 2.91 -23.96 -21.21
CA GLY A 335 2.25 -25.09 -20.56
C GLY A 335 1.88 -24.77 -19.10
N LEU A 336 2.79 -24.15 -18.34
CA LEU A 336 2.50 -23.73 -16.96
C LEU A 336 1.39 -22.65 -16.93
N LEU A 337 1.41 -21.67 -17.84
CA LEU A 337 0.31 -20.68 -17.96
C LEU A 337 -1.04 -21.36 -18.28
N THR A 338 -1.03 -22.40 -19.11
CA THR A 338 -2.24 -23.18 -19.42
C THR A 338 -2.77 -23.90 -18.18
N ALA A 339 -1.88 -24.50 -17.38
CA ALA A 339 -2.25 -25.14 -16.12
C ALA A 339 -2.78 -24.15 -15.06
N ILE A 340 -2.17 -22.95 -14.96
CA ILE A 340 -2.71 -21.84 -14.14
C ILE A 340 -4.13 -21.49 -14.59
N GLY A 341 -4.36 -21.30 -15.89
CA GLY A 341 -5.69 -21.01 -16.43
C GLY A 341 -6.73 -22.08 -16.06
N GLN A 342 -6.35 -23.36 -16.07
CA GLN A 342 -7.22 -24.47 -15.65
C GLN A 342 -7.56 -24.43 -14.15
N VAL A 343 -6.57 -24.20 -13.28
CA VAL A 343 -6.77 -24.06 -11.82
C VAL A 343 -7.71 -22.89 -11.52
N LEU A 344 -7.48 -21.73 -12.13
CA LEU A 344 -8.34 -20.55 -11.95
C LEU A 344 -9.75 -20.77 -12.47
N GLN A 345 -9.90 -21.39 -13.64
CA GLN A 345 -11.21 -21.70 -14.23
C GLN A 345 -12.03 -22.68 -13.38
N ALA A 346 -11.38 -23.61 -12.67
CA ALA A 346 -12.03 -24.59 -11.79
C ALA A 346 -12.50 -24.00 -10.44
N LYS A 347 -11.85 -22.95 -9.93
CA LYS A 347 -12.20 -22.24 -8.68
C LYS A 347 -12.93 -20.91 -8.91
N ARG A 348 -13.43 -20.68 -10.13
CA ARG A 348 -14.04 -19.43 -10.57
C ARG A 348 -15.15 -18.92 -9.63
N ASP A 349 -16.03 -19.79 -9.16
CA ASP A 349 -17.20 -19.35 -8.38
C ASP A 349 -16.81 -18.87 -6.96
N ASP A 350 -15.75 -19.42 -6.37
CA ASP A 350 -15.14 -18.89 -5.13
C ASP A 350 -14.64 -17.45 -5.32
N TYR A 351 -14.04 -17.17 -6.48
CA TYR A 351 -13.55 -15.82 -6.82
C TYR A 351 -14.69 -14.83 -6.99
N TYR A 352 -15.81 -15.25 -7.57
CA TYR A 352 -17.02 -14.43 -7.68
C TYR A 352 -17.63 -14.14 -6.30
N ALA A 353 -17.64 -15.12 -5.38
CA ALA A 353 -18.06 -14.91 -4.00
C ALA A 353 -17.16 -13.89 -3.27
N ILE A 354 -15.83 -14.03 -3.41
CA ILE A 354 -14.85 -13.07 -2.85
C ILE A 354 -15.03 -11.67 -3.44
N ALA A 355 -15.19 -11.53 -4.76
CA ALA A 355 -15.39 -10.21 -5.41
C ALA A 355 -16.69 -9.53 -4.93
N THR A 356 -17.79 -10.29 -4.83
CA THR A 356 -19.10 -9.80 -4.34
C THR A 356 -19.04 -9.37 -2.87
N ALA A 357 -18.22 -10.01 -2.05
CA ALA A 357 -17.98 -9.62 -0.66
C ALA A 357 -17.02 -8.43 -0.52
N ASN A 358 -15.85 -8.52 -1.16
CA ASN A 358 -14.68 -7.69 -0.87
C ASN A 358 -14.49 -6.48 -1.80
N SER A 359 -15.11 -6.51 -2.99
CA SER A 359 -15.06 -5.41 -3.97
C SER A 359 -16.42 -4.73 -4.20
N GLY A 360 -17.52 -5.29 -3.67
CA GLY A 360 -18.86 -4.72 -3.78
C GLY A 360 -19.44 -4.68 -5.21
N THR A 361 -18.84 -5.40 -6.16
CA THR A 361 -19.19 -5.38 -7.59
C THR A 361 -20.31 -6.35 -7.96
N VAL A 362 -21.18 -5.94 -8.89
CA VAL A 362 -22.15 -6.83 -9.56
C VAL A 362 -21.43 -7.87 -10.42
N THR A 363 -22.06 -9.02 -10.67
CA THR A 363 -21.47 -10.17 -11.39
C THR A 363 -20.75 -9.78 -12.69
N ARG A 364 -21.38 -8.98 -13.56
CA ARG A 364 -20.79 -8.52 -14.83
C ARG A 364 -19.49 -7.73 -14.63
N ASP A 365 -19.40 -6.97 -13.55
CA ASP A 365 -18.28 -6.08 -13.26
C ASP A 365 -17.16 -6.80 -12.50
N SER A 366 -17.50 -7.88 -11.77
CA SER A 366 -16.57 -8.90 -11.27
C SER A 366 -15.95 -9.70 -12.43
N ALA A 367 -16.72 -9.97 -13.50
CA ALA A 367 -16.23 -10.69 -14.68
C ALA A 367 -15.05 -9.99 -15.39
N VAL A 368 -15.06 -8.66 -15.43
CA VAL A 368 -13.97 -7.86 -16.03
C VAL A 368 -12.63 -8.11 -15.31
N ASP A 369 -12.66 -8.40 -14.02
CA ASP A 369 -11.48 -8.70 -13.20
C ASP A 369 -11.11 -10.20 -13.21
N ILE A 370 -12.08 -11.08 -12.96
CA ILE A 370 -11.86 -12.53 -12.85
C ILE A 370 -11.63 -13.16 -14.23
N ASP A 371 -12.63 -13.06 -15.11
CA ASP A 371 -12.60 -13.71 -16.42
C ASP A 371 -11.64 -12.97 -17.37
N GLY A 372 -11.47 -11.65 -17.19
CA GLY A 372 -10.43 -10.87 -17.87
C GLY A 372 -9.01 -11.33 -17.53
N GLY A 373 -8.73 -11.66 -16.27
CA GLY A 373 -7.45 -12.21 -15.83
C GLY A 373 -7.18 -13.60 -16.42
N ILE A 374 -8.18 -14.50 -16.33
CA ILE A 374 -8.12 -15.86 -16.90
C ILE A 374 -7.94 -15.81 -18.43
N PHE A 375 -8.66 -14.93 -19.13
CA PHE A 375 -8.52 -14.72 -20.56
C PHE A 375 -7.11 -14.27 -20.94
N THR A 376 -6.54 -13.29 -20.24
CA THR A 376 -5.18 -12.79 -20.51
C THR A 376 -4.12 -13.88 -20.33
N ILE A 377 -4.22 -14.71 -19.27
CA ILE A 377 -3.37 -15.90 -19.09
C ILE A 377 -3.50 -16.87 -20.28
N GLY A 378 -4.73 -17.15 -20.71
CA GLY A 378 -5.00 -18.03 -21.85
C GLY A 378 -4.49 -17.48 -23.20
N GLN A 379 -4.38 -16.16 -23.37
CA GLN A 379 -3.80 -15.55 -24.58
C GLN A 379 -2.27 -15.61 -24.56
N TYR A 380 -1.63 -15.30 -23.43
CA TYR A 380 -0.18 -15.44 -23.29
C TYR A 380 0.31 -16.89 -23.39
N ALA A 381 -0.48 -17.87 -22.93
CA ALA A 381 -0.20 -19.28 -23.20
C ALA A 381 -0.16 -19.58 -24.71
N LYS A 382 -1.17 -19.14 -25.48
CA LYS A 382 -1.23 -19.36 -26.94
C LYS A 382 -0.12 -18.65 -27.72
N TRP A 383 0.41 -17.52 -27.22
CA TRP A 383 1.57 -16.86 -27.82
C TRP A 383 2.88 -17.53 -27.42
N GLY A 384 3.03 -17.93 -26.15
CA GLY A 384 4.21 -18.62 -25.65
C GLY A 384 4.45 -19.99 -26.30
N GLU A 385 3.39 -20.74 -26.60
CA GLU A 385 3.45 -21.99 -27.38
C GLU A 385 4.15 -21.80 -28.73
N LYS A 386 3.87 -20.67 -29.41
CA LYS A 386 4.47 -20.34 -30.72
C LYS A 386 5.95 -19.95 -30.64
N LEU A 387 6.45 -19.59 -29.46
CA LEU A 387 7.88 -19.34 -29.23
C LEU A 387 8.69 -20.64 -29.10
N GLY A 388 8.03 -21.79 -28.89
CA GLY A 388 8.65 -23.11 -28.95
C GLY A 388 9.72 -23.37 -27.88
N ASP A 389 10.67 -24.25 -28.21
CA ASP A 389 11.63 -24.81 -27.25
C ASP A 389 12.84 -23.88 -26.94
N ALA A 390 12.83 -22.67 -27.50
CA ALA A 390 13.86 -21.66 -27.28
C ALA A 390 13.94 -21.19 -25.82
N ARG A 391 15.12 -20.66 -25.43
CA ARG A 391 15.35 -20.03 -24.10
C ARG A 391 15.81 -18.57 -24.17
N ALA A 392 16.00 -18.04 -25.38
CA ALA A 392 16.20 -16.63 -25.70
C ALA A 392 15.55 -16.33 -27.07
N LEU A 393 15.25 -15.06 -27.33
CA LEU A 393 14.62 -14.61 -28.58
C LEU A 393 15.62 -13.87 -29.47
N LEU A 394 15.48 -13.98 -30.79
CA LEU A 394 16.11 -13.09 -31.76
C LEU A 394 15.22 -11.85 -31.94
N ASP A 395 15.84 -10.67 -31.93
CA ASP A 395 15.15 -9.38 -32.01
C ASP A 395 15.54 -8.67 -33.31
N GLY A 396 14.69 -8.79 -34.33
CA GLY A 396 14.95 -8.29 -35.67
C GLY A 396 16.02 -9.06 -36.46
N GLU A 397 16.24 -8.60 -37.69
CA GLU A 397 17.16 -9.20 -38.67
C GLU A 397 18.63 -8.92 -38.37
N ARG A 398 19.52 -9.75 -38.96
CA ARG A 398 20.98 -9.56 -38.85
C ARG A 398 21.46 -8.34 -39.64
N ILE A 399 22.29 -7.53 -39.00
CA ILE A 399 22.88 -6.31 -39.57
C ILE A 399 24.33 -6.58 -39.96
N ARG A 400 24.73 -6.35 -41.22
CA ARG A 400 26.13 -6.45 -41.64
C ARG A 400 26.94 -5.28 -41.08
N LEU A 401 28.12 -5.55 -40.52
CA LEU A 401 28.99 -4.53 -39.91
C LEU A 401 30.19 -4.15 -40.80
N GLY A 402 30.34 -4.78 -41.97
CA GLY A 402 31.42 -4.51 -42.91
C GLY A 402 31.04 -4.77 -44.36
N LYS A 403 31.97 -4.50 -45.28
CA LYS A 403 31.83 -4.85 -46.71
C LYS A 403 31.82 -6.37 -46.92
N ASP A 404 32.62 -7.08 -46.15
CA ASP A 404 32.57 -8.53 -46.04
C ASP A 404 31.34 -8.93 -45.22
N PRO A 405 30.42 -9.78 -45.73
CA PRO A 405 29.26 -10.23 -44.99
C PRO A 405 29.59 -11.18 -43.82
N ALA A 406 30.85 -11.59 -43.63
CA ALA A 406 31.25 -12.53 -42.59
C ALA A 406 31.06 -12.00 -41.15
N PHE A 407 31.09 -10.68 -40.92
CA PHE A 407 30.93 -10.08 -39.58
C PHE A 407 29.61 -9.28 -39.47
N GLN A 408 28.79 -9.67 -38.50
CA GLN A 408 27.39 -9.25 -38.40
C GLN A 408 26.99 -9.00 -36.94
N SER A 409 25.94 -8.20 -36.73
CA SER A 409 25.26 -8.02 -35.44
C SER A 409 23.89 -8.69 -35.47
N GLN A 410 23.56 -9.45 -34.42
CA GLN A 410 22.22 -9.92 -34.12
C GLN A 410 21.81 -9.39 -32.75
N HIS A 411 20.66 -8.75 -32.63
CA HIS A 411 20.09 -8.46 -31.31
C HIS A 411 19.38 -9.69 -30.76
N ILE A 412 19.54 -9.93 -29.46
CA ILE A 412 18.85 -11.00 -28.72
C ILE A 412 18.19 -10.46 -27.46
N LEU A 413 17.12 -11.12 -27.04
CA LEU A 413 16.45 -10.89 -25.75
C LEU A 413 16.65 -12.11 -24.85
N THR A 414 17.22 -11.89 -23.67
CA THR A 414 17.49 -12.93 -22.67
C THR A 414 16.73 -12.65 -21.36
N PRO A 415 16.12 -13.65 -20.70
CA PRO A 415 15.44 -13.47 -19.41
C PRO A 415 16.33 -12.77 -18.37
N THR A 416 15.81 -11.72 -17.72
CA THR A 416 16.58 -11.01 -16.69
C THR A 416 16.87 -11.91 -15.49
N ARG A 417 18.06 -11.79 -14.89
CA ARG A 417 18.49 -12.58 -13.72
C ARG A 417 18.12 -11.87 -12.41
N GLY A 418 16.85 -11.52 -12.29
CA GLY A 418 16.23 -10.94 -11.10
C GLY A 418 14.84 -11.51 -10.87
N LEU A 419 14.00 -10.77 -10.14
CA LEU A 419 12.57 -11.01 -9.95
C LEU A 419 11.73 -9.85 -10.52
N ALA A 420 10.43 -10.07 -10.65
CA ALA A 420 9.43 -9.05 -10.93
C ALA A 420 8.62 -8.75 -9.67
N LEU A 421 8.78 -7.54 -9.13
CA LEU A 421 7.92 -7.03 -8.05
C LEU A 421 6.74 -6.29 -8.68
N PHE A 422 5.53 -6.67 -8.31
CA PHE A 422 4.30 -5.97 -8.72
C PHE A 422 3.68 -5.26 -7.52
N ILE A 423 3.48 -3.95 -7.62
CA ILE A 423 2.73 -3.15 -6.65
C ILE A 423 1.44 -2.73 -7.34
N ASN A 424 0.36 -3.45 -7.04
CA ASN A 424 -0.90 -3.33 -7.78
C ASN A 424 -1.92 -2.46 -7.06
N ALA A 425 -2.78 -1.81 -7.84
CA ALA A 425 -3.93 -1.08 -7.34
C ALA A 425 -5.01 -2.00 -6.73
N PHE A 426 -6.03 -1.39 -6.14
CA PHE A 426 -7.14 -2.09 -5.49
C PHE A 426 -8.26 -2.51 -6.45
N ASN A 427 -8.34 -1.96 -7.66
CA ASN A 427 -9.51 -2.12 -8.53
C ASN A 427 -9.56 -3.45 -9.28
N PHE A 428 -8.39 -4.01 -9.62
CA PHE A 428 -8.26 -5.27 -10.37
C PHE A 428 -7.35 -6.28 -9.64
N PRO A 429 -7.77 -6.82 -8.47
CA PRO A 429 -6.99 -7.78 -7.71
C PRO A 429 -6.77 -9.13 -8.41
N SER A 430 -7.59 -9.49 -9.41
CA SER A 430 -7.34 -10.64 -10.30
C SER A 430 -6.60 -10.21 -11.57
N TRP A 431 -7.19 -9.34 -12.38
CA TRP A 431 -6.67 -8.99 -13.70
C TRP A 431 -5.27 -8.35 -13.59
N GLY A 432 -5.06 -7.40 -12.68
CA GLY A 432 -3.77 -6.73 -12.49
C GLY A 432 -2.66 -7.62 -11.94
N LEU A 433 -2.98 -8.77 -11.33
CA LEU A 433 -2.00 -9.83 -11.09
C LEU A 433 -1.66 -10.52 -12.41
N TRP A 434 -2.68 -11.04 -13.09
CA TRP A 434 -2.50 -12.00 -14.17
C TRP A 434 -2.01 -11.37 -15.49
N GLU A 435 -2.36 -10.12 -15.77
CA GLU A 435 -1.87 -9.38 -16.93
C GLU A 435 -0.37 -9.04 -16.86
N LYS A 436 0.18 -8.87 -15.65
CA LYS A 436 1.62 -8.68 -15.40
C LYS A 436 2.36 -10.00 -15.21
N ALA A 437 1.76 -10.96 -14.49
CA ALA A 437 2.35 -12.27 -14.21
C ALA A 437 2.46 -13.15 -15.45
N ALA A 438 1.50 -13.10 -16.38
CA ALA A 438 1.55 -13.90 -17.61
C ALA A 438 2.81 -13.63 -18.46
N PRO A 439 3.13 -12.39 -18.88
CA PRO A 439 4.37 -12.09 -19.60
C PRO A 439 5.62 -12.27 -18.75
N ALA A 440 5.59 -12.04 -17.43
CA ALA A 440 6.74 -12.27 -16.55
C ALA A 440 7.12 -13.76 -16.45
N LEU A 441 6.14 -14.61 -16.15
CA LEU A 441 6.33 -16.07 -16.07
C LEU A 441 6.69 -16.64 -17.46
N LEU A 442 6.05 -16.19 -18.55
CA LEU A 442 6.46 -16.59 -19.91
C LEU A 442 7.91 -16.18 -20.22
N SER A 443 8.34 -15.00 -19.76
CA SER A 443 9.72 -14.53 -19.84
C SER A 443 10.70 -15.27 -18.92
N GLY A 444 10.23 -16.18 -18.06
CA GLY A 444 11.07 -16.92 -17.13
C GLY A 444 11.54 -16.10 -15.93
N VAL A 445 10.78 -15.06 -15.56
CA VAL A 445 11.06 -14.19 -14.41
C VAL A 445 10.11 -14.53 -13.25
N PRO A 446 10.62 -14.78 -12.03
CA PRO A 446 9.81 -15.11 -10.86
C PRO A 446 9.08 -13.87 -10.33
N VAL A 447 7.86 -14.05 -9.84
CA VAL A 447 6.93 -12.96 -9.48
C VAL A 447 6.77 -12.85 -7.96
N VAL A 448 6.85 -11.62 -7.45
CA VAL A 448 6.40 -11.23 -6.10
C VAL A 448 5.29 -10.18 -6.25
N VAL A 449 4.05 -10.49 -5.86
CA VAL A 449 2.93 -9.54 -5.94
C VAL A 449 2.58 -8.94 -4.57
N LYS A 450 2.45 -7.61 -4.55
CA LYS A 450 1.87 -6.82 -3.47
C LYS A 450 0.56 -6.21 -3.98
N PRO A 451 -0.62 -6.78 -3.67
CA PRO A 451 -1.91 -6.22 -4.07
C PRO A 451 -2.32 -4.98 -3.26
N GLY A 452 -3.25 -4.19 -3.81
CA GLY A 452 -3.91 -3.10 -3.11
C GLY A 452 -4.60 -3.63 -1.84
N THR A 453 -4.23 -3.09 -0.67
CA THR A 453 -4.60 -3.70 0.63
C THR A 453 -6.11 -3.91 0.82
N PRO A 454 -7.03 -3.00 0.42
CA PRO A 454 -8.47 -3.21 0.61
C PRO A 454 -9.03 -4.45 -0.08
N THR A 455 -8.53 -4.80 -1.26
CA THR A 455 -9.09 -5.89 -2.09
C THR A 455 -8.20 -7.13 -2.18
N ALA A 456 -7.09 -7.14 -1.43
CA ALA A 456 -6.01 -8.13 -1.49
C ALA A 456 -6.41 -9.61 -1.34
N TRP A 457 -7.58 -9.91 -0.76
CA TRP A 457 -8.07 -11.27 -0.53
C TRP A 457 -8.15 -12.09 -1.84
N LEU A 458 -8.65 -11.50 -2.93
CA LEU A 458 -8.79 -12.25 -4.18
C LEU A 458 -7.42 -12.61 -4.78
N THR A 459 -6.47 -11.66 -4.77
CA THR A 459 -5.08 -11.91 -5.20
C THR A 459 -4.43 -13.00 -4.35
N GLN A 460 -4.58 -12.92 -3.02
CA GLN A 460 -4.00 -13.92 -2.11
C GLN A 460 -4.59 -15.30 -2.36
N ARG A 461 -5.90 -15.43 -2.53
CA ARG A 461 -6.56 -16.71 -2.81
C ARG A 461 -6.12 -17.29 -4.16
N MET A 462 -6.15 -16.50 -5.23
CA MET A 462 -5.68 -16.95 -6.55
C MET A 462 -4.21 -17.41 -6.55
N VAL A 463 -3.33 -16.74 -5.80
CA VAL A 463 -1.93 -17.18 -5.63
C VAL A 463 -1.86 -18.46 -4.79
N GLN A 464 -2.60 -18.55 -3.68
CA GLN A 464 -2.69 -19.76 -2.85
C GLN A 464 -3.14 -20.96 -3.68
N ASP A 465 -4.20 -20.84 -4.47
CA ASP A 465 -4.78 -21.92 -5.26
C ASP A 465 -3.80 -22.45 -6.33
N VAL A 466 -3.03 -21.55 -6.96
CA VAL A 466 -1.99 -21.90 -7.94
C VAL A 466 -0.76 -22.55 -7.28
N VAL A 467 -0.40 -22.12 -6.07
CA VAL A 467 0.71 -22.71 -5.30
C VAL A 467 0.32 -24.09 -4.75
N GLU A 468 -0.88 -24.25 -4.20
CA GLU A 468 -1.42 -25.53 -3.71
C GLU A 468 -1.57 -26.56 -4.84
N ALA A 469 -1.92 -26.13 -6.06
CA ALA A 469 -1.98 -26.99 -7.23
C ALA A 469 -0.61 -27.46 -7.74
N GLY A 470 0.51 -26.90 -7.25
CA GLY A 470 1.87 -27.31 -7.63
C GLY A 470 2.25 -27.06 -9.09
N VAL A 471 1.48 -26.25 -9.84
CA VAL A 471 1.68 -26.02 -11.29
C VAL A 471 2.85 -25.10 -11.62
N LEU A 472 3.49 -24.50 -10.62
CA LEU A 472 4.70 -23.67 -10.75
C LEU A 472 5.83 -24.23 -9.88
N PRO A 473 7.10 -24.13 -10.32
CA PRO A 473 8.23 -24.49 -9.48
C PRO A 473 8.34 -23.53 -8.28
N ALA A 474 8.81 -24.05 -7.14
CA ALA A 474 8.93 -23.29 -5.89
C ALA A 474 9.71 -21.97 -6.09
N GLY A 475 9.17 -20.86 -5.58
CA GLY A 475 9.73 -19.52 -5.72
C GLY A 475 9.37 -18.78 -7.01
N ALA A 476 8.68 -19.40 -7.97
CA ALA A 476 8.27 -18.73 -9.22
C ALA A 476 7.13 -17.70 -9.02
N LEU A 477 6.30 -17.86 -7.99
CA LEU A 477 5.22 -16.95 -7.62
C LEU A 477 5.17 -16.81 -6.10
N SER A 478 4.94 -15.59 -5.61
CA SER A 478 4.87 -15.26 -4.18
C SER A 478 3.96 -14.04 -3.97
N VAL A 479 3.30 -13.95 -2.82
CA VAL A 479 2.37 -12.84 -2.48
C VAL A 479 2.69 -12.26 -1.10
N ILE A 480 2.62 -10.93 -0.97
CA ILE A 480 2.84 -10.20 0.29
C ILE A 480 1.69 -9.20 0.47
N CYS A 481 0.91 -9.34 1.55
CA CYS A 481 -0.24 -8.49 1.84
C CYS A 481 0.01 -7.61 3.08
N GLY A 482 -0.52 -6.38 3.08
CA GLY A 482 -0.32 -5.39 4.16
C GLY A 482 0.59 -4.23 3.75
N SER A 483 1.51 -3.83 4.63
CA SER A 483 2.46 -2.72 4.42
C SER A 483 3.48 -2.99 3.31
N SER A 484 3.87 -1.96 2.57
CA SER A 484 4.88 -2.01 1.49
C SER A 484 6.31 -1.70 1.95
N ALA A 485 6.51 -1.26 3.20
CA ALA A 485 7.84 -0.88 3.70
C ALA A 485 8.83 -2.06 3.64
N GLY A 486 10.05 -1.79 3.18
CA GLY A 486 11.13 -2.78 2.98
C GLY A 486 11.13 -3.48 1.62
N LEU A 487 10.02 -3.48 0.86
CA LEU A 487 9.95 -4.19 -0.43
C LEU A 487 10.86 -3.58 -1.51
N LEU A 488 10.97 -2.25 -1.53
CA LEU A 488 11.84 -1.55 -2.48
C LEU A 488 13.32 -1.63 -2.07
N ASP A 489 13.61 -1.69 -0.77
CA ASP A 489 14.97 -1.87 -0.25
C ASP A 489 15.58 -3.20 -0.73
N ALA A 490 14.77 -4.26 -0.76
CA ALA A 490 15.16 -5.60 -1.17
C ALA A 490 15.44 -5.76 -2.68
N LEU A 491 15.17 -4.76 -3.53
CA LEU A 491 15.36 -4.83 -4.99
C LEU A 491 16.84 -4.68 -5.41
N GLN A 492 17.28 -5.52 -6.35
CA GLN A 492 18.63 -5.60 -6.92
C GLN A 492 18.64 -5.18 -8.41
N PRO A 493 19.75 -4.69 -8.99
CA PRO A 493 19.78 -4.06 -10.33
C PRO A 493 19.20 -4.85 -11.51
N PHE A 494 19.15 -6.19 -11.41
CA PHE A 494 18.60 -7.06 -12.46
C PHE A 494 17.10 -7.34 -12.33
N ASP A 495 16.47 -6.92 -11.23
CA ASP A 495 15.01 -6.99 -11.03
C ASP A 495 14.25 -6.04 -11.97
N VAL A 496 12.94 -6.17 -11.93
CA VAL A 496 11.98 -5.22 -12.49
C VAL A 496 10.87 -4.93 -11.46
N LEU A 497 10.32 -3.72 -11.51
CA LEU A 497 9.19 -3.26 -10.70
C LEU A 497 8.09 -2.77 -11.64
N SER A 498 6.87 -3.29 -11.52
CA SER A 498 5.69 -2.65 -12.12
C SER A 498 4.77 -2.11 -11.02
N LEU A 499 4.34 -0.86 -11.18
CA LEU A 499 3.38 -0.16 -10.33
C LEU A 499 2.10 0.13 -11.13
N THR A 500 0.94 -0.18 -10.56
CA THR A 500 -0.31 0.53 -10.84
C THR A 500 -0.75 1.22 -9.56
N GLY A 501 -0.91 2.55 -9.58
CA GLY A 501 -1.28 3.33 -8.39
C GLY A 501 -1.42 4.81 -8.70
N SER A 502 -1.43 5.67 -7.69
CA SER A 502 -1.51 7.12 -7.93
C SER A 502 -0.19 7.73 -8.38
N ALA A 503 -0.25 8.87 -9.06
CA ALA A 503 0.91 9.67 -9.47
C ALA A 503 1.78 10.10 -8.27
N GLY A 504 1.17 10.30 -7.09
CA GLY A 504 1.88 10.56 -5.84
C GLY A 504 2.74 9.37 -5.37
N THR A 505 2.18 8.15 -5.36
CA THR A 505 2.93 6.93 -5.06
C THR A 505 3.99 6.63 -6.13
N ALA A 506 3.69 6.92 -7.39
CA ALA A 506 4.65 6.83 -8.50
C ALA A 506 5.85 7.78 -8.32
N ALA A 507 5.62 9.01 -7.88
CA ALA A 507 6.71 9.96 -7.59
C ALA A 507 7.63 9.45 -6.46
N GLN A 508 7.04 8.93 -5.37
CA GLN A 508 7.80 8.31 -4.26
C GLN A 508 8.64 7.12 -4.73
N ILE A 509 8.10 6.26 -5.59
CA ILE A 509 8.81 5.11 -6.17
C ILE A 509 9.95 5.54 -7.10
N ARG A 510 9.75 6.54 -7.97
CA ARG A 510 10.81 7.09 -8.83
C ARG A 510 11.98 7.67 -8.01
N GLY A 511 11.69 8.31 -6.89
CA GLY A 511 12.70 8.87 -5.98
C GLY A 511 13.46 7.85 -5.11
N HIS A 512 13.05 6.58 -5.09
CA HIS A 512 13.69 5.57 -4.24
C HIS A 512 15.02 5.08 -4.84
N LYS A 513 16.06 4.91 -3.99
CA LYS A 513 17.42 4.42 -4.33
C LYS A 513 17.47 3.21 -5.27
N ALA A 514 16.52 2.28 -5.17
CA ALA A 514 16.45 1.12 -6.08
C ALA A 514 16.25 1.54 -7.55
N ILE A 515 15.51 2.62 -7.80
CA ILE A 515 15.28 3.17 -9.14
C ILE A 515 16.36 4.20 -9.46
N ALA A 516 16.57 5.18 -8.57
CA ALA A 516 17.44 6.33 -8.79
C ALA A 516 18.95 6.00 -8.84
N GLU A 517 19.43 5.06 -8.02
CA GLU A 517 20.86 4.69 -7.93
C GLU A 517 21.14 3.33 -8.57
N ARG A 518 20.27 2.34 -8.32
CA ARG A 518 20.46 0.96 -8.77
C ARG A 518 19.88 0.66 -10.16
N SER A 519 19.23 1.63 -10.80
CA SER A 519 18.65 1.51 -12.15
C SER A 519 17.77 0.26 -12.36
N VAL A 520 17.04 -0.15 -11.33
CA VAL A 520 16.01 -1.19 -11.44
C VAL A 520 14.94 -0.69 -12.41
N ARG A 521 14.57 -1.53 -13.39
CA ARG A 521 13.56 -1.14 -14.39
C ARG A 521 12.22 -0.91 -13.70
N CYS A 522 11.66 0.27 -13.87
CA CYS A 522 10.38 0.65 -13.30
C CYS A 522 9.37 0.86 -14.43
N ASN A 523 8.28 0.12 -14.42
CA ASN A 523 7.07 0.43 -15.18
C ASN A 523 6.06 1.10 -14.24
N ILE A 524 5.39 2.14 -14.73
CA ILE A 524 4.41 2.91 -13.96
C ILE A 524 3.18 3.14 -14.83
N GLU A 525 2.05 2.60 -14.39
CA GLU A 525 0.70 3.02 -14.73
C GLU A 525 0.17 3.92 -13.60
N ALA A 526 -0.36 5.10 -13.95
CA ALA A 526 -0.87 6.07 -12.98
C ALA A 526 -2.16 6.78 -13.43
N ASP A 527 -2.64 7.70 -12.59
CA ASP A 527 -3.86 8.50 -12.76
C ASP A 527 -4.01 9.07 -14.20
N SER A 528 -5.21 9.02 -14.76
CA SER A 528 -5.45 9.23 -16.19
C SER A 528 -6.81 9.87 -16.49
N LEU A 529 -6.78 11.08 -17.05
CA LEU A 529 -7.97 11.84 -17.44
C LEU A 529 -8.44 11.47 -18.85
N ASN A 530 -8.80 10.20 -19.03
CA ASN A 530 -9.17 9.61 -20.32
C ASN A 530 -10.34 10.34 -21.00
N SER A 531 -10.30 10.37 -22.34
CA SER A 531 -11.17 11.22 -23.16
C SER A 531 -12.12 10.43 -24.06
N ALA A 532 -13.30 10.99 -24.32
CA ALA A 532 -14.20 10.56 -25.38
C ALA A 532 -14.47 11.75 -26.32
N LEU A 533 -14.35 11.57 -27.64
CA LEU A 533 -14.50 12.62 -28.65
C LEU A 533 -15.57 12.24 -29.67
N LEU A 534 -16.70 12.95 -29.66
CA LEU A 534 -17.69 12.88 -30.72
C LEU A 534 -17.27 13.71 -31.93
N ASP A 535 -17.56 13.26 -33.16
CA ASP A 535 -17.29 13.93 -34.43
C ASP A 535 -17.91 15.36 -34.53
N PRO A 536 -17.20 16.37 -35.09
CA PRO A 536 -17.74 17.71 -35.35
C PRO A 536 -19.00 17.72 -36.24
N ASN A 537 -19.18 16.69 -37.08
CA ASN A 537 -20.29 16.53 -38.02
C ASN A 537 -21.38 15.57 -37.51
N ALA A 538 -21.28 15.08 -36.26
CA ALA A 538 -22.33 14.26 -35.66
C ALA A 538 -23.65 15.04 -35.54
N THR A 539 -24.77 14.30 -35.47
CA THR A 539 -26.09 14.84 -35.14
C THR A 539 -26.67 14.10 -33.94
N ALA A 540 -27.65 14.68 -33.24
CA ALA A 540 -28.31 14.03 -32.09
C ALA A 540 -29.00 12.70 -32.47
N ASP A 541 -29.47 12.58 -33.72
CA ASP A 541 -30.08 11.35 -34.25
C ASP A 541 -29.06 10.35 -34.82
N SER A 542 -27.77 10.69 -34.83
CA SER A 542 -26.73 9.82 -35.40
C SER A 542 -26.42 8.61 -34.51
N GLU A 543 -26.08 7.49 -35.15
CA GLU A 543 -25.64 6.30 -34.43
C GLU A 543 -24.31 6.55 -33.68
N ALA A 544 -23.41 7.37 -34.24
CA ALA A 544 -22.18 7.80 -33.55
C ALA A 544 -22.47 8.53 -32.22
N PHE A 545 -23.44 9.45 -32.19
CA PHE A 545 -23.91 10.08 -30.95
C PHE A 545 -24.53 9.07 -29.99
N THR A 546 -25.34 8.12 -30.50
CA THR A 546 -25.94 7.05 -29.68
C THR A 546 -24.88 6.13 -29.05
N LEU A 547 -23.81 5.82 -29.78
CA LEU A 547 -22.67 5.04 -29.31
C LEU A 547 -21.87 5.81 -28.26
N PHE A 548 -21.54 7.09 -28.52
CA PHE A 548 -20.89 7.99 -27.56
C PHE A 548 -21.65 8.07 -26.22
N VAL A 549 -22.95 8.37 -26.27
CA VAL A 549 -23.81 8.44 -25.08
C VAL A 549 -23.84 7.10 -24.32
N SER A 550 -23.83 5.98 -25.04
CA SER A 550 -23.83 4.65 -24.42
C SER A 550 -22.51 4.32 -23.75
N GLU A 551 -21.39 4.70 -24.36
CA GLU A 551 -20.05 4.37 -23.87
C GLU A 551 -19.65 5.24 -22.68
N VAL A 552 -19.96 6.55 -22.69
CA VAL A 552 -19.77 7.42 -21.50
C VAL A 552 -20.52 6.84 -20.30
N VAL A 553 -21.76 6.38 -20.47
CA VAL A 553 -22.54 5.74 -19.41
C VAL A 553 -21.93 4.40 -18.98
N ARG A 554 -21.48 3.55 -19.91
CA ARG A 554 -20.82 2.27 -19.59
C ARG A 554 -19.55 2.50 -18.77
N GLU A 555 -18.74 3.48 -19.16
CA GLU A 555 -17.45 3.76 -18.53
C GLU A 555 -17.56 4.45 -17.17
N MET A 556 -18.58 5.30 -16.97
CA MET A 556 -18.92 5.83 -15.64
C MET A 556 -19.43 4.75 -14.68
N THR A 557 -20.05 3.67 -15.17
CA THR A 557 -20.82 2.75 -14.30
C THR A 557 -20.18 1.37 -14.08
N VAL A 558 -19.39 0.85 -15.02
CA VAL A 558 -18.69 -0.42 -14.82
C VAL A 558 -17.66 -0.30 -13.69
N LYS A 559 -17.79 -1.16 -12.68
CA LYS A 559 -17.02 -1.12 -11.41
C LYS A 559 -17.12 0.25 -10.74
N SER A 560 -18.28 0.90 -10.86
CA SER A 560 -18.58 2.23 -10.31
C SER A 560 -17.52 3.28 -10.70
N GLY A 561 -17.04 3.20 -11.95
CA GLY A 561 -16.04 4.11 -12.52
C GLY A 561 -14.61 3.90 -11.99
N GLN A 562 -14.35 2.87 -11.19
CA GLN A 562 -13.02 2.56 -10.62
C GLN A 562 -12.09 1.84 -11.62
N LYS A 563 -12.08 2.27 -12.89
CA LYS A 563 -11.09 1.84 -13.88
C LYS A 563 -10.14 2.99 -14.16
N CYS A 564 -8.84 2.71 -14.16
CA CYS A 564 -7.79 3.60 -14.68
C CYS A 564 -8.08 4.10 -16.10
N THR A 565 -8.81 3.28 -16.88
CA THR A 565 -9.23 3.53 -18.26
C THR A 565 -10.67 4.05 -18.41
N ALA A 566 -11.36 4.46 -17.33
CA ALA A 566 -12.72 5.02 -17.43
C ALA A 566 -12.71 6.44 -18.04
N ILE A 567 -13.74 6.79 -18.82
CA ILE A 567 -13.91 8.14 -19.39
C ILE A 567 -14.07 9.15 -18.24
N ARG A 568 -13.20 10.17 -18.19
CA ARG A 568 -13.27 11.28 -17.23
C ARG A 568 -13.72 12.59 -17.88
N ARG A 569 -13.43 12.76 -19.18
CA ARG A 569 -13.75 13.95 -19.97
C ARG A 569 -14.42 13.54 -21.27
N ALA A 570 -15.59 14.13 -21.55
CA ALA A 570 -16.42 13.80 -22.70
C ALA A 570 -16.61 15.04 -23.58
N PHE A 571 -15.99 15.05 -24.75
CA PHE A 571 -15.91 16.17 -25.68
C PHE A 571 -16.95 16.04 -26.80
N VAL A 572 -17.79 17.08 -26.95
CA VAL A 572 -18.86 17.15 -27.94
C VAL A 572 -18.86 18.50 -28.67
N PRO A 573 -19.33 18.56 -29.93
CA PRO A 573 -19.57 19.84 -30.60
C PRO A 573 -20.49 20.71 -29.75
N ARG A 574 -20.23 22.02 -29.65
CA ARG A 574 -21.01 22.93 -28.79
C ARG A 574 -22.52 22.87 -29.05
N ALA A 575 -22.93 22.67 -30.31
CA ALA A 575 -24.33 22.52 -30.71
C ALA A 575 -25.01 21.22 -30.20
N LEU A 576 -24.24 20.21 -29.78
CA LEU A 576 -24.74 18.94 -29.23
C LEU A 576 -24.60 18.84 -27.70
N TYR A 577 -24.08 19.88 -27.03
CA TYR A 577 -23.79 19.84 -25.58
C TYR A 577 -25.05 19.52 -24.74
N ASP A 578 -26.14 20.26 -24.92
CA ASP A 578 -27.38 20.03 -24.16
C ASP A 578 -28.05 18.70 -24.53
N ALA A 579 -27.97 18.29 -25.80
CA ALA A 579 -28.50 17.01 -26.27
C ALA A 579 -27.73 15.83 -25.63
N ALA A 580 -26.40 15.90 -25.59
CA ALA A 580 -25.55 14.90 -24.94
C ALA A 580 -25.79 14.87 -23.43
N ALA A 581 -25.89 16.03 -22.77
CA ALA A 581 -26.21 16.14 -21.35
C ALA A 581 -27.53 15.42 -21.01
N GLN A 582 -28.60 15.73 -21.76
CA GLN A 582 -29.92 15.10 -21.58
C GLN A 582 -29.88 13.59 -21.87
N ALA A 583 -29.24 13.17 -22.97
CA ALA A 583 -29.21 11.77 -23.38
C ALA A 583 -28.38 10.88 -22.42
N ILE A 584 -27.26 11.40 -21.90
CA ILE A 584 -26.45 10.71 -20.87
C ILE A 584 -27.23 10.67 -19.54
N GLY A 585 -27.79 11.80 -19.08
CA GLY A 585 -28.60 11.85 -17.86
C GLY A 585 -29.82 10.92 -17.89
N ALA A 586 -30.52 10.83 -19.02
CA ALA A 586 -31.67 9.94 -19.23
C ALA A 586 -31.31 8.44 -19.37
N LYS A 587 -30.02 8.10 -19.42
CA LYS A 587 -29.50 6.74 -19.25
C LYS A 587 -28.97 6.51 -17.84
N LEU A 588 -28.26 7.47 -17.24
CA LEU A 588 -27.77 7.39 -15.85
C LEU A 588 -28.94 7.26 -14.84
N SER A 589 -30.08 7.91 -15.10
CA SER A 589 -31.31 7.80 -14.29
C SER A 589 -31.93 6.39 -14.24
N LYS A 590 -31.42 5.44 -15.02
CA LYS A 590 -31.86 4.04 -15.08
C LYS A 590 -30.84 3.08 -14.44
N VAL A 591 -29.77 3.61 -13.84
CA VAL A 591 -28.71 2.85 -13.20
C VAL A 591 -29.01 2.73 -11.71
N SER A 592 -29.64 1.62 -11.33
CA SER A 592 -29.85 1.23 -9.93
C SER A 592 -28.51 0.93 -9.24
N VAL A 593 -28.30 1.54 -8.08
CA VAL A 593 -27.07 1.41 -7.28
C VAL A 593 -27.41 0.78 -5.94
N GLY A 594 -26.54 -0.12 -5.45
CA GLY A 594 -26.76 -0.77 -4.15
C GLY A 594 -26.00 -2.07 -3.97
N ASN A 595 -26.58 -2.97 -3.18
CA ASN A 595 -26.00 -4.26 -2.82
C ASN A 595 -25.96 -5.20 -4.05
N PRO A 596 -24.79 -5.66 -4.51
CA PRO A 596 -24.65 -6.44 -5.74
C PRO A 596 -25.31 -7.82 -5.71
N ARG A 597 -25.84 -8.25 -4.56
CA ARG A 597 -26.59 -9.49 -4.37
C ARG A 597 -28.05 -9.40 -4.85
N ASN A 598 -28.58 -8.19 -5.05
CA ASN A 598 -29.93 -7.99 -5.58
C ASN A 598 -29.87 -7.87 -7.13
N GLU A 599 -30.59 -8.75 -7.83
CA GLU A 599 -30.61 -8.83 -9.29
C GLU A 599 -31.15 -7.56 -10.00
N ALA A 600 -31.82 -6.66 -9.27
CA ALA A 600 -32.25 -5.36 -9.78
C ALA A 600 -31.11 -4.34 -9.86
N VAL A 601 -29.98 -4.52 -9.16
CA VAL A 601 -28.84 -3.58 -9.12
C VAL A 601 -28.03 -3.63 -10.41
N ARG A 602 -27.58 -2.47 -10.90
CA ARG A 602 -26.80 -2.32 -12.14
C ARG A 602 -25.39 -1.76 -11.91
N MET A 603 -25.15 -1.12 -10.77
CA MET A 603 -23.85 -0.61 -10.34
C MET A 603 -23.64 -0.89 -8.84
N GLY A 604 -22.45 -1.36 -8.47
CA GLY A 604 -22.11 -1.76 -7.11
C GLY A 604 -21.57 -0.61 -6.23
N ALA A 605 -20.97 -1.00 -5.10
CA ALA A 605 -20.21 -0.07 -4.27
C ALA A 605 -18.82 0.25 -4.86
N LEU A 606 -18.18 1.31 -4.36
CA LEU A 606 -16.73 1.48 -4.43
C LEU A 606 -16.06 0.49 -3.45
N VAL A 607 -14.78 0.18 -3.66
CA VAL A 607 -14.07 -0.85 -2.85
C VAL A 607 -13.92 -0.54 -1.36
N SER A 608 -14.10 0.70 -0.91
CA SER A 608 -14.02 1.06 0.52
C SER A 608 -14.64 2.43 0.84
N ARG A 609 -14.96 2.69 2.11
CA ARG A 609 -15.41 4.02 2.57
C ARG A 609 -14.36 5.10 2.31
N ALA A 610 -13.08 4.83 2.56
CA ALA A 610 -11.99 5.77 2.23
C ALA A 610 -11.93 6.14 0.73
N GLN A 611 -12.36 5.25 -0.18
CA GLN A 611 -12.51 5.60 -1.61
C GLN A 611 -13.80 6.39 -1.90
N PHE A 612 -14.90 6.12 -1.20
CA PHE A 612 -16.11 6.93 -1.25
C PHE A 612 -15.87 8.38 -0.76
N ASP A 613 -15.13 8.55 0.33
CA ASP A 613 -14.78 9.86 0.85
C ASP A 613 -13.83 10.63 -0.08
N GLY A 614 -12.80 9.97 -0.63
CA GLY A 614 -11.94 10.58 -1.67
C GLY A 614 -12.70 10.95 -2.95
N VAL A 615 -13.70 10.14 -3.36
CA VAL A 615 -14.60 10.49 -4.49
C VAL A 615 -15.47 11.71 -4.17
N ARG A 616 -15.95 11.85 -2.93
CA ARG A 616 -16.71 13.02 -2.46
C ARG A 616 -15.82 14.29 -2.43
N GLU A 617 -14.59 14.18 -1.95
CA GLU A 617 -13.62 15.28 -1.89
C GLU A 617 -13.19 15.76 -3.28
N GLY A 618 -12.85 14.83 -4.19
CA GLY A 618 -12.53 15.16 -5.57
C GLY A 618 -13.73 15.74 -6.33
N LEU A 619 -14.94 15.23 -6.11
CA LEU A 619 -16.16 15.81 -6.67
C LEU A 619 -16.39 17.25 -6.18
N ALA A 620 -16.11 17.55 -4.91
CA ALA A 620 -16.19 18.91 -4.39
C ALA A 620 -15.17 19.87 -5.05
N GLN A 621 -14.00 19.37 -5.44
CA GLN A 621 -13.02 20.15 -6.22
C GLN A 621 -13.50 20.42 -7.66
N LEU A 622 -13.99 19.39 -8.36
CA LEU A 622 -14.51 19.57 -9.73
C LEU A 622 -15.70 20.56 -9.79
N LEU A 623 -16.53 20.59 -8.75
CA LEU A 623 -17.66 21.52 -8.62
C LEU A 623 -17.25 23.01 -8.46
N ALA A 624 -15.96 23.32 -8.35
CA ALA A 624 -15.47 24.71 -8.41
C ALA A 624 -15.43 25.28 -9.85
N GLU A 625 -15.40 24.42 -10.88
CA GLU A 625 -15.30 24.80 -12.29
C GLU A 625 -16.41 24.20 -13.18
N ALA A 626 -17.26 23.31 -12.64
CA ALA A 626 -18.34 22.64 -13.36
C ALA A 626 -19.63 22.57 -12.52
N GLN A 627 -20.77 22.46 -13.21
CA GLN A 627 -22.09 22.24 -12.61
C GLN A 627 -22.59 20.81 -12.87
N PRO A 628 -23.46 20.23 -12.00
CA PRO A 628 -24.10 18.96 -12.30
C PRO A 628 -25.07 19.08 -13.48
N LEU A 629 -24.85 18.29 -14.52
CA LEU A 629 -25.81 18.03 -15.61
C LEU A 629 -26.74 16.87 -15.27
N TYR A 630 -26.25 15.92 -14.48
CA TYR A 630 -27.03 14.87 -13.83
C TYR A 630 -26.42 14.58 -12.46
N ASP A 631 -27.24 14.55 -11.42
CA ASP A 631 -26.82 14.28 -10.04
C ASP A 631 -27.63 13.13 -9.44
N GLY A 632 -27.04 11.94 -9.37
CA GLY A 632 -27.68 10.77 -8.78
C GLY A 632 -27.73 10.79 -7.25
N ARG A 633 -27.03 11.70 -6.55
CA ARG A 633 -26.75 11.61 -5.10
C ARG A 633 -28.00 11.61 -4.20
N ASN A 634 -29.15 12.06 -4.71
CA ASN A 634 -30.42 12.09 -3.98
C ASN A 634 -31.29 10.83 -4.19
N GLN A 635 -30.82 9.81 -4.93
CA GLN A 635 -31.56 8.58 -5.17
C GLN A 635 -31.31 7.56 -4.05
N ALA A 636 -32.33 6.78 -3.70
CA ALA A 636 -32.21 5.72 -2.70
C ALA A 636 -31.37 4.55 -3.22
N LEU A 637 -30.55 3.97 -2.34
CA LEU A 637 -29.82 2.73 -2.61
C LEU A 637 -30.75 1.52 -2.52
N VAL A 638 -30.46 0.49 -3.32
CA VAL A 638 -31.14 -0.81 -3.25
C VAL A 638 -30.42 -1.74 -2.27
N ASP A 639 -31.15 -2.22 -1.26
CA ASP A 639 -30.69 -3.20 -0.25
C ASP A 639 -29.35 -2.87 0.44
N ALA A 640 -29.04 -1.59 0.59
CA ALA A 640 -27.81 -1.08 1.20
C ALA A 640 -28.07 0.19 2.02
N ASP A 641 -27.52 0.26 3.23
CA ASP A 641 -27.54 1.45 4.08
C ASP A 641 -26.46 2.46 3.62
N PRO A 642 -26.79 3.71 3.28
CA PRO A 642 -25.81 4.73 2.87
C PRO A 642 -24.83 5.16 3.98
N ALA A 643 -25.14 4.90 5.25
CA ALA A 643 -24.20 5.11 6.36
C ALA A 643 -23.06 4.08 6.33
N VAL A 644 -23.35 2.83 5.96
CA VAL A 644 -22.38 1.71 5.98
C VAL A 644 -21.73 1.49 4.61
N ALA A 645 -22.51 1.55 3.52
CA ALA A 645 -22.06 1.19 2.19
C ALA A 645 -21.17 2.28 1.56
N ALA A 646 -20.24 1.86 0.69
CA ALA A 646 -19.41 2.76 -0.12
C ALA A 646 -20.04 3.07 -1.50
N CYS A 647 -21.38 3.15 -1.58
CA CYS A 647 -22.09 3.35 -2.84
C CYS A 647 -22.09 4.83 -3.26
N ALA A 648 -21.15 5.22 -4.12
CA ALA A 648 -21.23 6.51 -4.80
C ALA A 648 -22.24 6.45 -5.94
N MET A 649 -23.15 7.42 -6.01
CA MET A 649 -24.09 7.58 -7.13
C MET A 649 -23.40 8.23 -8.34
N PRO A 650 -23.83 7.94 -9.59
CA PRO A 650 -23.26 8.60 -10.76
C PRO A 650 -23.53 10.10 -10.79
N VAL A 651 -22.53 10.89 -11.17
CA VAL A 651 -22.66 12.34 -11.37
C VAL A 651 -22.03 12.72 -12.71
N LEU A 652 -22.84 13.28 -13.62
CA LEU A 652 -22.33 13.92 -14.82
C LEU A 652 -22.16 15.41 -14.51
N LEU A 653 -20.92 15.88 -14.57
CA LEU A 653 -20.59 17.30 -14.51
C LEU A 653 -20.57 17.89 -15.92
N GLY A 654 -20.62 19.22 -16.01
CA GLY A 654 -20.38 19.93 -17.27
C GLY A 654 -19.93 21.36 -17.06
N THR A 655 -19.16 21.87 -18.02
CA THR A 655 -18.74 23.27 -18.10
C THR A 655 -19.05 23.83 -19.49
N SER A 656 -19.42 25.10 -19.58
CA SER A 656 -19.56 25.83 -20.85
C SER A 656 -18.23 26.37 -21.38
N ASP A 657 -17.22 26.50 -20.50
CA ASP A 657 -15.87 26.99 -20.79
C ASP A 657 -14.79 26.00 -20.31
N PRO A 658 -14.51 24.94 -21.09
CA PRO A 658 -13.37 24.06 -20.85
C PRO A 658 -12.02 24.70 -21.23
N VAL A 659 -11.99 25.89 -21.82
CA VAL A 659 -10.73 26.60 -22.12
C VAL A 659 -10.23 27.32 -20.86
N GLY A 660 -11.10 28.04 -20.16
CA GLY A 660 -10.80 28.69 -18.88
C GLY A 660 -10.53 27.71 -17.72
N ALA A 661 -11.15 26.53 -17.75
CA ALA A 661 -10.99 25.47 -16.75
C ALA A 661 -9.52 25.05 -16.52
N ARG A 662 -9.20 24.60 -15.30
CA ARG A 662 -7.90 24.05 -14.88
C ARG A 662 -8.10 22.76 -14.09
N VAL A 663 -8.86 22.83 -13.00
CA VAL A 663 -9.18 21.69 -12.12
C VAL A 663 -9.79 20.53 -12.92
N LEU A 664 -10.66 20.82 -13.90
CA LEU A 664 -11.28 19.80 -14.77
C LEU A 664 -10.29 19.08 -15.73
N HIS A 665 -9.06 19.59 -15.84
CA HIS A 665 -7.95 18.99 -16.59
C HIS A 665 -6.83 18.45 -15.68
N ASP A 666 -6.94 18.62 -14.36
CA ASP A 666 -5.90 18.27 -13.39
C ASP A 666 -6.33 17.33 -12.25
N VAL A 667 -7.62 17.24 -11.92
CA VAL A 667 -8.14 16.37 -10.84
C VAL A 667 -8.91 15.19 -11.41
N GLU A 668 -8.47 13.95 -11.12
CA GLU A 668 -9.25 12.74 -11.37
C GLU A 668 -10.13 12.39 -10.17
N VAL A 669 -11.41 12.07 -10.42
CA VAL A 669 -12.29 11.42 -9.45
C VAL A 669 -12.40 9.94 -9.79
N PHE A 670 -11.79 9.08 -8.97
CA PHE A 670 -11.70 7.64 -9.21
C PHE A 670 -13.00 6.88 -8.82
N GLY A 671 -14.11 7.33 -9.39
CA GLY A 671 -15.47 6.86 -9.14
C GLY A 671 -16.40 7.14 -10.33
N PRO A 672 -17.74 7.13 -10.14
CA PRO A 672 -18.71 7.19 -11.24
C PRO A 672 -18.97 8.63 -11.70
N VAL A 673 -17.91 9.38 -11.97
CA VAL A 673 -17.92 10.81 -12.30
C VAL A 673 -17.19 11.05 -13.62
N SER A 674 -17.80 11.88 -14.47
CA SER A 674 -17.23 12.34 -15.74
C SER A 674 -17.73 13.76 -16.03
N THR A 675 -16.96 14.53 -16.79
CA THR A 675 -17.30 15.92 -17.15
C THR A 675 -17.53 16.07 -18.65
N LEU A 676 -18.70 16.57 -19.03
CA LEU A 676 -19.03 16.94 -20.41
C LEU A 676 -18.43 18.32 -20.75
N MET A 677 -17.83 18.44 -21.94
CA MET A 677 -17.10 19.63 -22.38
C MET A 677 -17.47 19.95 -23.84
N PRO A 678 -17.98 21.15 -24.15
CA PRO A 678 -18.24 21.58 -25.51
C PRO A 678 -16.95 22.02 -26.21
N TYR A 679 -16.86 21.79 -27.52
CA TYR A 679 -15.81 22.37 -28.36
C TYR A 679 -16.38 23.03 -29.62
N ASP A 680 -15.61 23.95 -30.19
CA ASP A 680 -15.98 24.80 -31.33
C ASP A 680 -15.47 24.26 -32.68
N ASN A 681 -14.35 23.53 -32.69
CA ASN A 681 -13.77 22.89 -33.88
C ASN A 681 -12.83 21.72 -33.53
N GLU A 682 -12.47 20.89 -34.53
CA GLU A 682 -11.61 19.71 -34.43
C GLU A 682 -10.24 20.00 -33.76
N ALA A 683 -9.59 21.13 -34.08
CA ALA A 683 -8.30 21.48 -33.50
C ALA A 683 -8.39 21.85 -32.00
N GLN A 684 -9.40 22.64 -31.61
CA GLN A 684 -9.66 22.96 -30.20
C GLN A 684 -10.00 21.69 -29.40
N ALA A 685 -10.72 20.73 -30.00
CA ALA A 685 -11.01 19.45 -29.35
C ALA A 685 -9.71 18.67 -29.03
N PHE A 686 -8.79 18.54 -29.99
CA PHE A 686 -7.51 17.87 -29.76
C PHE A 686 -6.63 18.61 -28.73
N GLU A 687 -6.62 19.94 -28.74
CA GLU A 687 -5.92 20.74 -27.72
C GLU A 687 -6.49 20.47 -26.31
N LEU A 688 -7.80 20.61 -26.14
CA LEU A 688 -8.49 20.34 -24.87
C LEU A 688 -8.29 18.90 -24.37
N ILE A 689 -8.24 17.92 -25.29
CA ILE A 689 -7.92 16.53 -24.96
C ILE A 689 -6.48 16.42 -24.43
N ARG A 690 -5.48 16.98 -25.15
CA ARG A 690 -4.07 16.98 -24.75
C ARG A 690 -3.81 17.67 -23.40
N ARG A 691 -4.67 18.61 -22.95
CA ARG A 691 -4.60 19.22 -21.60
C ARG A 691 -4.66 18.23 -20.43
N GLY A 692 -5.04 16.97 -20.65
CA GLY A 692 -4.88 15.90 -19.66
C GLY A 692 -3.43 15.58 -19.29
N GLN A 693 -2.43 16.12 -20.03
CA GLN A 693 -0.99 15.93 -19.82
C GLN A 693 -0.54 14.47 -20.00
N GLY A 694 -1.13 13.79 -20.98
CA GLY A 694 -0.92 12.36 -21.25
C GLY A 694 -1.94 11.47 -20.53
N SER A 695 -2.41 10.42 -21.17
CA SER A 695 -3.47 9.53 -20.65
C SER A 695 -3.35 8.11 -21.22
N LEU A 696 -4.02 7.14 -20.59
CA LEU A 696 -4.01 5.74 -21.04
C LEU A 696 -4.81 5.55 -22.33
N VAL A 697 -6.00 6.16 -22.42
CA VAL A 697 -6.88 5.98 -23.58
C VAL A 697 -7.69 7.22 -23.96
N ALA A 698 -7.90 7.40 -25.26
CA ALA A 698 -8.96 8.24 -25.82
C ALA A 698 -9.88 7.39 -26.71
N SER A 699 -11.17 7.73 -26.78
CA SER A 699 -12.12 7.17 -27.75
C SER A 699 -12.62 8.22 -28.73
N VAL A 700 -12.92 7.80 -29.96
CA VAL A 700 -13.40 8.68 -31.05
C VAL A 700 -14.64 8.06 -31.67
N TYR A 701 -15.72 8.83 -31.84
CA TYR A 701 -17.05 8.35 -32.25
C TYR A 701 -17.52 9.06 -33.51
N SER A 702 -17.64 8.32 -34.61
CA SER A 702 -17.92 8.89 -35.94
C SER A 702 -18.44 7.83 -36.91
N ALA A 703 -19.06 8.27 -38.01
CA ALA A 703 -19.34 7.44 -39.19
C ALA A 703 -18.38 7.72 -40.38
N ASP A 704 -17.50 8.72 -40.27
CA ASP A 704 -16.45 9.01 -41.25
C ASP A 704 -15.15 8.27 -40.88
N PRO A 705 -14.71 7.26 -41.66
CA PRO A 705 -13.43 6.59 -41.44
C PRO A 705 -12.22 7.51 -41.66
N ALA A 706 -12.37 8.62 -42.41
CA ALA A 706 -11.29 9.59 -42.56
C ALA A 706 -11.10 10.42 -41.28
N PHE A 707 -12.17 10.84 -40.59
CA PHE A 707 -12.09 11.52 -39.30
C PHE A 707 -11.53 10.60 -38.22
N THR A 708 -11.99 9.34 -38.10
CA THR A 708 -11.43 8.42 -37.10
C THR A 708 -9.95 8.16 -37.32
N ALA A 709 -9.51 8.05 -38.58
CA ALA A 709 -8.09 7.91 -38.93
C ALA A 709 -7.26 9.17 -38.59
N ARG A 710 -7.76 10.39 -38.88
CA ARG A 710 -7.09 11.64 -38.51
C ARG A 710 -6.98 11.79 -37.00
N ALA A 711 -8.10 11.65 -36.29
CA ALA A 711 -8.15 11.78 -34.84
C ALA A 711 -7.29 10.72 -34.13
N ALA A 712 -7.17 9.51 -34.69
CA ALA A 712 -6.27 8.48 -34.15
C ALA A 712 -4.79 8.86 -34.28
N LEU A 713 -4.38 9.49 -35.39
CA LEU A 713 -3.01 9.98 -35.55
C LEU A 713 -2.70 11.19 -34.67
N GLU A 714 -3.64 12.14 -34.57
CA GLU A 714 -3.50 13.33 -33.72
C GLU A 714 -3.40 12.97 -32.23
N LEU A 715 -4.21 12.04 -31.74
CA LEU A 715 -4.26 11.71 -30.31
C LEU A 715 -3.20 10.69 -29.85
N ALA A 716 -2.51 10.01 -30.76
CA ALA A 716 -1.50 9.00 -30.43
C ALA A 716 -0.21 9.57 -29.78
N ASP A 717 0.03 10.88 -29.88
CA ASP A 717 1.15 11.55 -29.19
C ASP A 717 1.00 11.61 -27.65
N SER A 718 -0.24 11.47 -27.18
CA SER A 718 -0.67 11.76 -25.81
C SER A 718 -1.49 10.63 -25.18
N HIS A 719 -1.84 9.60 -25.96
CA HIS A 719 -2.63 8.46 -25.51
C HIS A 719 -1.97 7.14 -25.92
N GLY A 720 -1.70 6.25 -24.96
CA GLY A 720 -1.13 4.92 -25.27
C GLY A 720 -2.05 4.04 -26.11
N ARG A 721 -3.36 4.35 -26.13
CA ARG A 721 -4.36 3.71 -26.98
C ARG A 721 -5.39 4.73 -27.47
N VAL A 722 -5.69 4.73 -28.77
CA VAL A 722 -6.91 5.37 -29.31
C VAL A 722 -7.91 4.28 -29.71
N HIS A 723 -9.17 4.45 -29.31
CA HIS A 723 -10.24 3.49 -29.51
C HIS A 723 -11.37 4.11 -30.36
N ALA A 724 -11.24 3.99 -31.68
CA ALA A 724 -12.27 4.43 -32.62
C ALA A 724 -13.51 3.53 -32.54
N ILE A 725 -14.69 4.14 -32.57
CA ILE A 725 -16.00 3.49 -32.53
C ILE A 725 -16.86 4.09 -33.65
N SER A 726 -17.39 3.23 -34.51
CA SER A 726 -18.21 3.59 -35.66
C SER A 726 -19.36 2.58 -35.84
N PRO A 727 -20.43 2.91 -36.59
CA PRO A 727 -21.60 2.03 -36.77
C PRO A 727 -21.27 0.60 -37.22
N ASP A 728 -20.32 0.45 -38.13
CA ASP A 728 -19.86 -0.84 -38.67
C ASP A 728 -19.17 -1.74 -37.62
N VAL A 729 -18.67 -1.17 -36.52
CA VAL A 729 -18.09 -1.90 -35.38
C VAL A 729 -18.94 -1.82 -34.11
N ALA A 730 -20.16 -1.29 -34.17
CA ALA A 730 -21.03 -1.07 -33.01
C ALA A 730 -21.28 -2.32 -32.14
N SER A 731 -21.31 -3.50 -32.77
CA SER A 731 -21.49 -4.81 -32.12
C SER A 731 -20.18 -5.57 -31.89
N LEU A 732 -19.04 -5.06 -32.39
CA LEU A 732 -17.74 -5.73 -32.43
C LEU A 732 -16.67 -5.05 -31.57
N HIS A 733 -16.83 -3.76 -31.27
CA HIS A 733 -15.83 -3.00 -30.51
C HIS A 733 -15.68 -3.55 -29.08
N THR A 734 -14.44 -3.71 -28.63
CA THR A 734 -14.13 -4.31 -27.32
C THR A 734 -14.48 -3.41 -26.14
N GLY A 735 -14.70 -2.12 -26.39
CA GLY A 735 -15.02 -1.09 -25.40
C GLY A 735 -13.80 -0.28 -24.94
N HIS A 736 -14.05 0.99 -24.63
CA HIS A 736 -13.04 1.99 -24.25
C HIS A 736 -12.18 1.54 -23.08
N GLY A 737 -12.79 1.22 -21.94
CA GLY A 737 -12.06 0.87 -20.73
C GLY A 737 -11.61 -0.59 -20.64
N ASN A 738 -11.96 -1.43 -21.62
CA ASN A 738 -11.59 -2.83 -21.62
C ASN A 738 -10.20 -3.01 -22.25
N VAL A 739 -9.23 -3.42 -21.44
CA VAL A 739 -7.84 -3.58 -21.86
C VAL A 739 -7.67 -4.95 -22.53
N MET A 740 -7.37 -4.95 -23.83
CA MET A 740 -7.14 -6.17 -24.60
C MET A 740 -5.66 -6.56 -24.57
N PRO A 741 -5.29 -7.82 -24.23
CA PRO A 741 -3.90 -8.20 -23.99
C PRO A 741 -3.00 -8.14 -25.24
N GLN A 742 -3.58 -8.15 -26.44
CA GLN A 742 -2.85 -7.92 -27.70
C GLN A 742 -2.55 -6.44 -28.00
N SER A 743 -3.21 -5.51 -27.32
CA SER A 743 -3.08 -4.07 -27.49
C SER A 743 -2.23 -3.47 -26.36
N LEU A 744 -1.57 -2.34 -26.64
CA LEU A 744 -0.79 -1.64 -25.62
C LEU A 744 -1.70 -1.13 -24.50
N HIS A 745 -1.20 -1.24 -23.27
CA HIS A 745 -1.73 -0.59 -22.06
C HIS A 745 -0.62 0.28 -21.46
N GLY A 746 -0.99 1.35 -20.76
CA GLY A 746 -0.06 2.43 -20.39
C GLY A 746 -0.27 3.69 -21.24
N GLY A 747 0.61 4.69 -21.06
CA GLY A 747 0.44 6.01 -21.68
C GLY A 747 1.46 7.05 -21.17
N PRO A 748 1.69 8.13 -21.93
CA PRO A 748 2.71 9.13 -21.62
C PRO A 748 2.31 10.05 -20.44
N GLY A 749 3.28 10.82 -19.95
CA GLY A 749 3.04 11.92 -19.01
C GLY A 749 2.38 11.48 -17.69
N ARG A 750 1.21 12.06 -17.37
CA ARG A 750 0.44 11.82 -16.14
C ARG A 750 0.17 10.33 -15.92
N ALA A 751 -0.21 9.62 -16.97
CA ALA A 751 -0.50 8.18 -16.95
C ALA A 751 0.71 7.27 -16.64
N GLY A 752 1.90 7.85 -16.50
CA GLY A 752 3.06 7.21 -15.86
C GLY A 752 4.28 7.05 -16.76
N GLY A 753 4.10 7.04 -18.08
CA GLY A 753 5.16 6.74 -19.06
C GLY A 753 5.48 5.24 -19.16
N GLY A 754 4.62 4.37 -18.62
CA GLY A 754 4.75 2.92 -18.70
C GLY A 754 4.14 2.30 -19.96
N GLU A 755 4.55 1.06 -20.24
CA GLU A 755 4.06 0.20 -21.32
C GLU A 755 3.87 -1.23 -20.81
N GLU A 756 2.64 -1.74 -20.88
CA GLU A 756 2.26 -3.10 -20.51
C GLU A 756 1.42 -3.75 -21.63
N LEU A 757 1.30 -5.08 -21.58
CA LEU A 757 0.61 -5.88 -22.61
C LEU A 757 1.18 -5.70 -24.02
N GLY A 758 0.38 -5.25 -25.01
CA GLY A 758 0.82 -5.15 -26.41
C GLY A 758 1.18 -6.50 -27.04
N GLY A 759 0.58 -7.60 -26.55
CA GLY A 759 0.92 -8.97 -26.91
C GLY A 759 2.33 -9.33 -26.46
N LEU A 760 3.19 -9.74 -27.42
CA LEU A 760 4.58 -10.11 -27.13
C LEU A 760 5.49 -8.90 -26.83
N ARG A 761 5.00 -7.66 -26.94
CA ARG A 761 5.75 -6.43 -26.56
C ARG A 761 6.13 -6.42 -25.08
N ALA A 762 5.20 -6.82 -24.18
CA ALA A 762 5.45 -6.93 -22.74
C ALA A 762 6.70 -7.75 -22.37
N LEU A 763 7.11 -8.72 -23.20
CA LEU A 763 8.32 -9.52 -22.93
C LEU A 763 9.59 -8.64 -22.87
N GLY A 764 9.64 -7.52 -23.60
CA GLY A 764 10.78 -6.59 -23.61
C GLY A 764 11.10 -6.01 -22.24
N PHE A 765 10.10 -5.80 -21.38
CA PHE A 765 10.29 -5.32 -20.01
C PHE A 765 11.04 -6.33 -19.13
N TYR A 766 10.77 -7.62 -19.33
CA TYR A 766 11.34 -8.73 -18.56
C TYR A 766 12.67 -9.29 -19.12
N HIS A 767 13.02 -8.94 -20.37
CA HIS A 767 14.24 -9.41 -21.03
C HIS A 767 15.32 -8.31 -21.13
N ARG A 768 16.59 -8.70 -20.94
CA ARG A 768 17.75 -7.86 -21.26
C ARG A 768 18.09 -8.05 -22.74
N ARG A 769 18.01 -6.96 -23.51
CA ARG A 769 18.43 -6.85 -24.91
C ARG A 769 19.95 -6.76 -24.98
N SER A 770 20.58 -7.50 -25.89
CA SER A 770 22.02 -7.45 -26.16
C SER A 770 22.30 -7.52 -27.66
N ALA A 771 23.36 -6.86 -28.12
CA ALA A 771 23.84 -6.94 -29.50
C ALA A 771 25.01 -7.92 -29.57
N VAL A 772 24.80 -9.09 -30.18
CA VAL A 772 25.86 -10.09 -30.40
C VAL A 772 26.52 -9.80 -31.74
N GLN A 773 27.75 -9.29 -31.69
CA GLN A 773 28.58 -9.04 -32.88
C GLN A 773 29.55 -10.21 -33.07
N ALA A 774 29.38 -10.98 -34.14
CA ALA A 774 30.12 -12.23 -34.34
C ALA A 774 30.25 -12.60 -35.83
N SER A 775 30.93 -13.72 -36.10
CA SER A 775 30.95 -14.31 -37.44
C SER A 775 29.59 -14.91 -37.80
N THR A 776 29.25 -14.98 -39.09
CA THR A 776 28.00 -15.60 -39.57
C THR A 776 27.75 -16.98 -38.94
N ALA A 777 28.76 -17.86 -38.96
CA ALA A 777 28.66 -19.21 -38.39
C ALA A 777 28.42 -19.23 -36.87
N ALA A 778 28.94 -18.26 -36.13
CA ALA A 778 28.66 -18.12 -34.70
C ALA A 778 27.22 -17.62 -34.45
N LEU A 779 26.69 -16.75 -35.32
CA LEU A 779 25.30 -16.32 -35.28
C LEU A 779 24.33 -17.41 -35.76
N ASP A 780 24.77 -18.34 -36.62
CA ASP A 780 24.00 -19.52 -37.03
C ASP A 780 23.88 -20.52 -35.87
N ALA A 781 24.98 -20.77 -35.16
CA ALA A 781 24.98 -21.58 -33.93
C ALA A 781 24.14 -20.95 -32.82
N LEU A 782 24.18 -19.62 -32.67
CA LEU A 782 23.29 -18.88 -31.76
C LEU A 782 21.82 -19.05 -32.16
N ALA A 783 21.50 -18.79 -33.44
CA ALA A 783 20.14 -18.85 -33.97
C ALA A 783 19.47 -20.21 -33.71
N ALA A 784 20.21 -21.32 -33.87
CA ALA A 784 19.75 -22.68 -33.61
C ALA A 784 19.31 -22.96 -32.14
N SER A 785 19.62 -22.05 -31.19
CA SER A 785 19.21 -22.13 -29.78
C SER A 785 18.12 -21.13 -29.37
N THR A 786 17.55 -20.41 -30.34
CA THR A 786 16.67 -19.25 -30.16
C THR A 786 15.46 -19.29 -31.11
N THR A 787 14.50 -18.39 -30.93
CA THR A 787 13.37 -18.20 -31.86
C THR A 787 13.23 -16.74 -32.27
N PRO A 788 12.81 -16.40 -33.50
CA PRO A 788 12.45 -15.03 -33.87
C PRO A 788 11.30 -14.46 -33.03
N LEU A 789 11.43 -13.23 -32.54
CA LEU A 789 10.32 -12.49 -31.96
C LEU A 789 9.53 -11.75 -33.05
N THR A 790 8.36 -12.30 -33.39
CA THR A 790 7.32 -11.62 -34.20
C THR A 790 6.17 -11.16 -33.30
N TYR A 791 5.67 -9.94 -33.56
CA TYR A 791 4.71 -9.20 -32.70
C TYR A 791 3.25 -9.25 -33.17
#